data_AF-A9FQN8-F1
#
_entry.id   AF-A9FQN8-F1
#
_cell.length_a   1.000
_cell.length_b   1.000
_cell.length_c   1.000
_cell.angle_alpha   90.00
_cell.angle_beta   90.00
_cell.angle_gamma   90.00
#
_symmetry.space_group_name_H-M   'P 1'
#
loop_
_entity.id
_entity.type
_entity.pdbx_description
1 polymer ?
#
loop_
_entity_poly.entity_id
_entity_poly.type
_entity_poly.pdbx_seq_one_letter_code
_entity_poly.pdbx_strand_id
1 'polypeptide(L)'
;MTTQLKDIDPGKGDDFAANVSSNTGQPRRFFTVIGDLDTTTQRIWSSRSIRPADVATDGLGSYTGTMTGSGAPAQATAFATALSSASRALDLDPSAPVPPQCSGGLQATNAADCARRLIEWEVGAPMPSGVASREGNVLGSIYHSTPVVVGPPNDYIPDESYRAFAESPAQKTRPLVLYTATTDGQLHAFQVTAADADDALKVDKVENNELWSFLPPHVLPRLLATFNQQSLLLDGAPVVKNVVFERTSAQVSSANATWNTVLVASGGAGGSFYYALDVTNPKAPQFLWQLSTDDSGTPLFGDATPTPAIGMVEMQDGAQIKEIAVAILPGGSAPLDTSQPACNRQNATPPLFHPTGTLAVRDSVRCWGSAGTGGPVGPARSLTIVRLDTGEIIRTFRGRVDEAPGGIASRTTRVDFDSPITGVPVPFPAGVGEVAERIYVGDADGTLWRVSLTSTNPDDWTVDLAWDAYSFPTDSAARSQPIQTTPIVSTDPLGNKVILFSTGDQEAFTASGAIETRVWSITEKPHDTSLRFSENWVVPFTGGERVTGPISLFNGCAYFATFRPVAPGTYACADGRGAIWGVDYLLGNTDSPAYPNGCLVVDPAAPPERFELQSPGTIVFGVAVTQKPTCVETAEYTDDYFGPQTIVRHSTPPEYQLVFHTGAAGDADAQGGATRTSTRTLQRPRKVVKIDSWATLIE
;
A
#
# COMPACT_ATOMS: atom_id res chain seq x y z
N MET A 1 -10.15 -33.13 -5.35
CA MET A 1 -10.17 -33.13 -3.87
C MET A 1 -10.02 -31.69 -3.42
N THR A 2 -11.10 -31.08 -2.95
CA THR A 2 -11.11 -29.75 -2.35
C THR A 2 -10.43 -29.85 -0.98
N THR A 3 -9.14 -29.51 -0.90
CA THR A 3 -8.53 -29.25 0.41
C THR A 3 -9.10 -27.94 0.92
N GLN A 4 -10.09 -28.04 1.81
CA GLN A 4 -10.58 -26.92 2.61
C GLN A 4 -9.39 -26.46 3.48
N LEU A 5 -9.09 -25.16 3.47
CA LEU A 5 -8.21 -24.58 4.48
C LEU A 5 -8.74 -24.98 5.85
N LYS A 6 -7.86 -25.39 6.77
CA LYS A 6 -8.27 -25.79 8.11
C LYS A 6 -8.96 -24.60 8.76
N ASP A 7 -10.13 -24.81 9.34
CA ASP A 7 -10.86 -23.73 10.01
C ASP A 7 -9.98 -23.12 11.11
N ILE A 8 -10.11 -21.81 11.32
CA ILE A 8 -9.45 -21.08 12.41
C ILE A 8 -9.80 -21.79 13.70
N ASP A 9 -8.79 -22.19 14.47
CA ASP A 9 -8.97 -22.79 15.79
C ASP A 9 -8.68 -21.73 16.84
N PRO A 10 -9.71 -21.12 17.47
CA PRO A 10 -9.49 -20.09 18.48
C PRO A 10 -8.63 -20.59 19.63
N GLY A 11 -8.60 -21.90 19.91
CA GLY A 11 -7.78 -22.47 20.97
C GLY A 11 -6.28 -22.52 20.67
N LYS A 12 -5.86 -22.25 19.42
CA LYS A 12 -4.47 -22.36 18.96
C LYS A 12 -3.74 -21.03 18.76
N GLY A 13 -4.37 -19.91 19.13
CA GLY A 13 -3.76 -18.59 18.96
C GLY A 13 -3.87 -18.03 17.54
N ASP A 14 -4.75 -18.59 16.71
CA ASP A 14 -4.99 -18.15 15.33
C ASP A 14 -5.87 -16.87 15.25
N ASP A 15 -6.51 -16.47 16.36
CA ASP A 15 -7.36 -15.27 16.46
C ASP A 15 -6.62 -14.13 17.18
N PHE A 16 -6.11 -13.17 16.41
CA PHE A 16 -5.39 -12.02 16.95
C PHE A 16 -6.25 -11.16 17.89
N ALA A 17 -7.54 -10.97 17.61
CA ALA A 17 -8.40 -10.15 18.45
C ALA A 17 -8.61 -10.78 19.83
N ALA A 18 -8.84 -12.11 19.85
CA ALA A 18 -8.93 -12.88 21.09
C ALA A 18 -7.60 -12.90 21.84
N ASN A 19 -6.48 -13.08 21.14
CA ASN A 19 -5.14 -13.10 21.72
C ASN A 19 -4.80 -11.80 22.45
N VAL A 20 -4.99 -10.64 21.82
CA VAL A 20 -4.67 -9.35 22.47
C VAL A 20 -5.64 -9.06 23.62
N SER A 21 -6.90 -9.45 23.47
CA SER A 21 -7.94 -9.25 24.49
C SER A 21 -7.82 -10.21 25.69
N SER A 22 -7.03 -11.28 25.57
CA SER A 22 -6.84 -12.29 26.63
C SER A 22 -6.14 -11.75 27.87
N ASN A 23 -5.33 -10.70 27.73
CA ASN A 23 -4.44 -10.17 28.78
C ASN A 23 -3.52 -11.24 29.43
N THR A 24 -3.24 -12.34 28.73
CA THR A 24 -2.31 -13.40 29.14
C THR A 24 -1.03 -13.37 28.30
N GLY A 25 0.06 -13.93 28.84
CA GLY A 25 1.36 -13.95 28.15
C GLY A 25 2.16 -12.65 28.36
N GLN A 26 2.71 -12.10 27.28
CA GLN A 26 3.55 -10.89 27.36
C GLN A 26 2.67 -9.62 27.43
N PRO A 27 3.06 -8.61 28.22
CA PRO A 27 2.32 -7.34 28.28
C PRO A 27 2.41 -6.61 26.94
N ARG A 28 1.32 -5.95 26.54
CA ARG A 28 1.28 -5.10 25.35
C ARG A 28 2.29 -3.97 25.44
N ARG A 29 2.93 -3.65 24.31
CA ARG A 29 3.97 -2.63 24.20
C ARG A 29 3.60 -1.61 23.12
N PHE A 30 3.88 -0.34 23.39
CA PHE A 30 3.47 0.78 22.56
C PHE A 30 4.62 1.76 22.37
N PHE A 31 4.61 2.47 21.26
CA PHE A 31 5.44 3.65 21.10
C PHE A 31 4.81 4.67 20.16
N THR A 32 5.28 5.90 20.31
CA THR A 32 5.03 7.02 19.40
C THR A 32 6.26 7.93 19.41
N VAL A 33 6.20 9.03 18.67
CA VAL A 33 7.20 10.09 18.69
C VAL A 33 6.57 11.36 19.22
N ILE A 34 7.18 11.94 20.25
CA ILE A 34 6.78 13.22 20.82
C ILE A 34 7.66 14.28 20.16
N GLY A 35 7.03 15.16 19.38
CA GLY A 35 7.72 16.29 18.76
C GLY A 35 8.32 17.24 19.81
N ASP A 36 9.39 17.93 19.45
CA ASP A 36 10.03 18.89 20.35
C ASP A 36 9.09 20.06 20.69
N LEU A 37 9.19 20.58 21.91
CA LEU A 37 8.40 21.72 22.35
C LEU A 37 8.87 22.98 21.62
N ASP A 38 7.99 23.60 20.85
CA ASP A 38 8.22 24.95 20.33
C ASP A 38 8.14 25.94 21.50
N THR A 39 9.30 26.46 21.90
CA THR A 39 9.41 27.38 23.04
C THR A 39 8.71 28.71 22.81
N THR A 40 8.46 29.10 21.55
CA THR A 40 7.82 30.36 21.19
C THR A 40 6.31 30.25 21.30
N THR A 41 5.73 29.20 20.72
CA THR A 41 4.27 28.99 20.75
C THR A 41 3.80 28.17 21.95
N GLN A 42 4.73 27.58 22.71
CA GLN A 42 4.47 26.62 23.79
C GLN A 42 3.61 25.44 23.30
N ARG A 43 3.85 24.94 22.08
CA ARG A 43 3.09 23.84 21.47
C ARG A 43 3.99 22.69 21.06
N ILE A 44 3.42 21.48 21.06
CA ILE A 44 3.99 20.31 20.40
C ILE A 44 3.16 20.08 19.14
N TRP A 45 3.81 20.09 17.98
CA TRP A 45 3.14 20.06 16.69
C TRP A 45 3.12 18.64 16.11
N SER A 46 2.34 17.74 16.72
CA SER A 46 2.29 16.32 16.33
C SER A 46 1.78 16.09 14.90
N SER A 47 1.00 17.02 14.35
CA SER A 47 0.49 16.98 12.98
C SER A 47 1.47 17.47 11.91
N ARG A 48 2.64 17.98 12.30
CA ARG A 48 3.69 18.42 11.35
C ARG A 48 4.50 17.26 10.82
N SER A 49 5.31 17.56 9.80
CA SER A 49 6.40 16.67 9.41
C SER A 49 7.41 16.56 10.56
N ILE A 50 7.73 15.33 10.98
CA ILE A 50 8.69 15.03 12.04
C ILE A 50 9.77 14.15 11.43
N ARG A 51 11.02 14.59 11.48
CA ARG A 51 12.15 13.93 10.81
C ARG A 51 13.36 13.85 11.74
N PRO A 52 14.39 13.04 11.41
CA PRO A 52 15.62 12.99 12.19
C PRO A 52 16.28 14.37 12.28
N ALA A 53 17.04 14.62 13.35
CA ALA A 53 17.67 15.93 13.58
C ALA A 53 18.71 16.31 12.50
N ASP A 54 19.29 15.33 11.79
CA ASP A 54 20.39 15.53 10.84
C ASP A 54 19.94 15.58 9.37
N VAL A 55 18.66 15.83 9.09
CA VAL A 55 18.14 15.93 7.70
C VAL A 55 18.66 17.20 7.01
N ALA A 56 19.08 17.07 5.75
CA ALA A 56 19.48 18.21 4.93
C ALA A 56 18.34 19.23 4.81
N THR A 57 18.68 20.52 4.77
CA THR A 57 17.68 21.58 4.64
C THR A 57 17.02 21.53 3.26
N ASP A 58 15.82 20.97 3.19
CA ASP A 58 15.03 20.85 1.97
C ASP A 58 13.86 21.85 1.89
N GLY A 59 13.72 22.70 2.92
CA GLY A 59 12.68 23.73 3.00
C GLY A 59 11.37 23.27 3.62
N LEU A 60 11.25 22.01 4.07
CA LEU A 60 10.07 21.51 4.78
C LEU A 60 10.08 21.81 6.29
N GLY A 61 11.22 22.26 6.83
CA GLY A 61 11.42 22.49 8.27
C GLY A 61 12.27 21.40 8.93
N SER A 62 12.92 21.70 10.05
CA SER A 62 13.79 20.74 10.78
C SER A 62 13.12 20.19 12.05
N TYR A 63 11.79 20.20 12.09
CA TYR A 63 11.04 19.74 13.25
C TYR A 63 11.33 18.26 13.52
N THR A 64 11.80 17.98 14.73
CA THR A 64 12.22 16.66 15.19
C THR A 64 11.42 16.24 16.42
N GLY A 65 11.61 15.01 16.85
CA GLY A 65 10.95 14.46 18.02
C GLY A 65 11.68 13.26 18.59
N THR A 66 11.24 12.84 19.77
CA THR A 66 11.84 11.74 20.52
C THR A 66 10.86 10.56 20.62
N MET A 67 11.36 9.36 20.32
CA MET A 67 10.58 8.14 20.48
C MET A 67 10.36 7.86 21.98
N THR A 68 9.11 7.56 22.36
CA THR A 68 8.77 7.17 23.73
C THR A 68 9.48 5.88 24.15
N GLY A 69 9.60 5.64 25.46
CA GLY A 69 10.18 4.37 25.95
C GLY A 69 11.70 4.27 25.80
N SER A 70 12.39 5.42 25.71
CA SER A 70 13.84 5.51 25.52
C SER A 70 14.33 4.81 24.24
N GLY A 71 13.57 4.96 23.15
CA GLY A 71 13.92 4.39 21.85
C GLY A 71 13.50 2.93 21.65
N ALA A 72 12.61 2.39 22.50
CA ALA A 72 12.06 1.07 22.36
C ALA A 72 10.57 1.03 22.78
N PRO A 73 9.77 0.08 22.26
CA PRO A 73 8.38 -0.08 22.68
C PRO A 73 8.25 -0.28 24.20
N ALA A 74 7.42 0.54 24.85
CA ALA A 74 7.22 0.57 26.29
C ALA A 74 5.88 -0.07 26.69
N GLN A 75 5.78 -0.60 27.91
CA GLN A 75 4.49 -1.11 28.42
C GLN A 75 3.45 0.01 28.55
N ALA A 76 2.16 -0.36 28.47
CA ALA A 76 1.02 0.56 28.53
C ALA A 76 1.14 1.68 29.60
N THR A 77 1.46 1.33 30.85
CA THR A 77 1.56 2.30 31.95
C THR A 77 2.70 3.31 31.74
N ALA A 78 3.86 2.85 31.27
CA ALA A 78 4.99 3.72 30.98
C ALA A 78 4.71 4.63 29.78
N PHE A 79 4.03 4.09 28.76
CA PHE A 79 3.58 4.84 27.60
C PHE A 79 2.58 5.95 27.96
N ALA A 80 1.54 5.62 28.74
CA ALA A 80 0.56 6.60 29.25
C ALA A 80 1.22 7.68 30.12
N THR A 81 2.22 7.32 30.93
CA THR A 81 2.97 8.27 31.75
C THR A 81 3.80 9.24 30.89
N ALA A 82 4.46 8.74 29.84
CA ALA A 82 5.22 9.58 28.92
C ALA A 82 4.31 10.62 28.24
N LEU A 83 3.15 10.22 27.72
CA LEU A 83 2.20 11.13 27.09
C LEU A 83 1.47 12.05 28.09
N SER A 84 1.31 11.62 29.33
CA SER A 84 0.83 12.49 30.43
C SER A 84 1.78 13.66 30.67
N SER A 85 3.09 13.41 30.65
CA SER A 85 4.13 14.45 30.80
C SER A 85 4.21 15.40 29.59
N ALA A 86 3.78 14.91 28.42
CA ALA A 86 3.77 15.64 27.15
C ALA A 86 2.35 15.86 26.63
N SER A 87 1.41 16.25 27.49
CA SER A 87 -0.03 16.38 27.13
C SER A 87 -0.28 17.26 25.90
N ARG A 88 0.58 18.24 25.64
CA ARG A 88 0.53 19.10 24.45
C ARG A 88 0.61 18.32 23.13
N ALA A 89 1.20 17.13 23.12
CA ALA A 89 1.23 16.25 21.94
C ALA A 89 -0.16 15.72 21.55
N LEU A 90 -1.09 15.69 22.50
CA LEU A 90 -2.50 15.33 22.34
C LEU A 90 -3.41 16.55 22.19
N ASP A 91 -2.84 17.73 21.90
CA ASP A 91 -3.52 19.04 21.89
C ASP A 91 -4.18 19.41 23.24
N LEU A 92 -3.63 18.88 24.33
CA LEU A 92 -4.06 19.19 25.71
C LEU A 92 -3.07 20.16 26.36
N ASP A 93 -3.39 21.45 26.31
CA ASP A 93 -2.59 22.51 26.95
C ASP A 93 -2.81 22.51 28.49
N PRO A 94 -1.77 22.30 29.31
CA PRO A 94 -1.86 22.37 30.77
C PRO A 94 -2.31 23.74 31.32
N SER A 95 -2.17 24.82 30.55
CA SER A 95 -2.58 26.17 30.92
C SER A 95 -4.01 26.51 30.49
N ALA A 96 -4.64 25.67 29.66
CA ALA A 96 -6.01 25.86 29.20
C ALA A 96 -7.03 25.13 30.11
N PRO A 97 -8.31 25.55 30.10
CA PRO A 97 -9.37 24.80 30.75
C PRO A 97 -9.48 23.37 30.20
N VAL A 98 -9.72 22.41 31.09
CA VAL A 98 -9.87 20.99 30.72
C VAL A 98 -11.10 20.81 29.81
N PRO A 99 -10.97 20.17 28.64
CA PRO A 99 -12.11 19.93 27.75
C PRO A 99 -13.27 19.16 28.42
N PRO A 100 -14.53 19.37 28.00
CA PRO A 100 -15.68 18.63 28.55
C PRO A 100 -15.56 17.11 28.41
N GLN A 101 -14.95 16.63 27.32
CA GLN A 101 -14.69 15.21 27.08
C GLN A 101 -13.75 14.61 28.14
N CYS A 102 -12.76 15.41 28.57
CA CYS A 102 -11.83 15.02 29.64
C CYS A 102 -12.52 15.02 31.02
N SER A 103 -13.21 16.10 31.37
CA SER A 103 -13.78 16.27 32.72
C SER A 103 -15.04 15.43 32.96
N GLY A 104 -15.88 15.25 31.94
CA GLY A 104 -17.08 14.41 32.01
C GLY A 104 -16.81 12.95 31.65
N GLY A 105 -16.26 12.70 30.45
CA GLY A 105 -16.07 11.36 29.91
C GLY A 105 -14.96 10.58 30.63
N LEU A 106 -13.73 11.12 30.62
CA LEU A 106 -12.58 10.51 31.27
C LEU A 106 -12.49 10.78 32.78
N GLN A 107 -13.37 11.65 33.31
CA GLN A 107 -13.38 12.11 34.70
C GLN A 107 -12.03 12.69 35.18
N ALA A 108 -11.28 13.31 34.27
CA ALA A 108 -9.97 13.88 34.54
C ALA A 108 -10.05 15.30 35.11
N THR A 109 -9.12 15.62 36.02
CA THR A 109 -9.11 16.93 36.73
C THR A 109 -8.16 17.96 36.12
N ASN A 110 -7.21 17.53 35.30
CA ASN A 110 -6.22 18.38 34.63
C ASN A 110 -5.78 17.75 33.30
N ALA A 111 -5.04 18.50 32.48
CA ALA A 111 -4.60 18.06 31.15
C ALA A 111 -3.74 16.79 31.19
N ALA A 112 -2.82 16.67 32.16
CA ALA A 112 -1.93 15.52 32.29
C ALA A 112 -2.70 14.25 32.70
N ASP A 113 -3.66 14.37 33.61
CA ASP A 113 -4.57 13.28 33.99
C ASP A 113 -5.48 12.89 32.82
N CYS A 114 -5.95 13.86 32.03
CA CYS A 114 -6.73 13.56 30.82
C CYS A 114 -5.90 12.79 29.78
N ALA A 115 -4.69 13.28 29.49
CA ALA A 115 -3.75 12.60 28.59
C ALA A 115 -3.46 11.17 29.04
N ARG A 116 -3.18 10.96 30.33
CA ARG A 116 -2.94 9.63 30.90
C ARG A 116 -4.13 8.69 30.67
N ARG A 117 -5.34 9.11 31.08
CA ARG A 117 -6.56 8.28 30.99
C ARG A 117 -7.02 8.04 29.56
N LEU A 118 -6.83 9.02 28.67
CA LEU A 118 -7.10 8.86 27.24
C LEU A 118 -6.22 7.75 26.65
N ILE A 119 -4.92 7.77 26.97
CA ILE A 119 -4.00 6.74 26.50
C ILE A 119 -4.25 5.40 27.17
N GLU A 120 -4.57 5.37 28.47
CA GLU A 120 -5.00 4.14 29.16
C GLU A 120 -6.23 3.52 28.47
N TRP A 121 -7.20 4.34 28.07
CA TRP A 121 -8.35 3.87 27.30
C TRP A 121 -7.93 3.31 25.93
N GLU A 122 -7.09 4.05 25.19
CA GLU A 122 -6.66 3.68 23.83
C GLU A 122 -5.86 2.37 23.79
N VAL A 123 -4.99 2.14 24.79
CA VAL A 123 -4.19 0.92 24.90
C VAL A 123 -4.96 -0.25 25.55
N GLY A 124 -6.20 -0.03 25.97
CA GLY A 124 -7.02 -1.05 26.63
C GLY A 124 -6.58 -1.38 28.06
N ALA A 125 -5.96 -0.43 28.77
CA ALA A 125 -5.62 -0.58 30.18
C ALA A 125 -6.88 -0.48 31.08
N PRO A 126 -6.84 -1.02 32.32
CA PRO A 126 -7.97 -0.94 33.24
C PRO A 126 -8.37 0.51 33.53
N MET A 127 -9.64 0.84 33.29
CA MET A 127 -10.20 2.17 33.50
C MET A 127 -10.93 2.28 34.86
N PRO A 128 -11.02 3.49 35.45
CA PRO A 128 -11.82 3.71 36.66
C PRO A 128 -13.30 3.36 36.47
N SER A 129 -13.96 2.97 37.56
CA SER A 129 -15.39 2.66 37.55
C SER A 129 -16.23 3.83 37.02
N GLY A 130 -17.10 3.57 36.05
CA GLY A 130 -17.98 4.57 35.44
C GLY A 130 -17.36 5.34 34.26
N VAL A 131 -16.12 5.02 33.88
CA VAL A 131 -15.50 5.48 32.63
C VAL A 131 -15.61 4.35 31.59
N ALA A 132 -15.87 4.70 30.33
CA ALA A 132 -15.87 3.73 29.25
C ALA A 132 -14.51 3.01 29.16
N SER A 133 -14.52 1.71 28.90
CA SER A 133 -13.31 0.87 28.80
C SER A 133 -13.30 0.10 27.49
N ARG A 134 -12.10 -0.14 26.94
CA ARG A 134 -11.87 -1.05 25.80
C ARG A 134 -11.42 -2.45 26.25
N GLU A 135 -11.43 -2.74 27.55
CA GLU A 135 -11.05 -4.06 28.08
C GLU A 135 -11.88 -5.17 27.42
N GLY A 136 -11.20 -6.18 26.88
CA GLY A 136 -11.82 -7.27 26.13
C GLY A 136 -12.14 -6.97 24.66
N ASN A 137 -12.01 -5.72 24.20
CA ASN A 137 -12.24 -5.29 22.81
C ASN A 137 -11.17 -4.25 22.40
N VAL A 138 -9.91 -4.69 22.46
CA VAL A 138 -8.76 -3.77 22.36
C VAL A 138 -8.27 -3.55 20.92
N LEU A 139 -8.63 -4.40 19.98
CA LEU A 139 -8.24 -4.27 18.57
C LEU A 139 -9.30 -3.49 17.79
N GLY A 140 -8.88 -2.40 17.13
CA GLY A 140 -9.75 -1.68 16.20
C GLY A 140 -10.08 -2.50 14.94
N SER A 141 -11.03 -2.03 14.14
CA SER A 141 -11.32 -2.67 12.86
C SER A 141 -10.17 -2.48 11.87
N ILE A 142 -9.88 -3.49 11.07
CA ILE A 142 -9.02 -3.37 9.88
C ILE A 142 -9.94 -3.07 8.71
N TYR A 143 -9.77 -1.91 8.06
CA TYR A 143 -10.67 -1.44 7.00
C TYR A 143 -10.00 -1.53 5.60
N HIS A 144 -9.23 -0.53 5.16
CA HIS A 144 -8.47 -0.60 3.89
C HIS A 144 -7.03 -1.08 4.06
N SER A 145 -6.54 -1.19 5.30
CA SER A 145 -5.17 -1.62 5.57
C SER A 145 -5.00 -3.10 5.25
N THR A 146 -4.57 -3.42 4.04
CA THR A 146 -4.23 -4.80 3.66
C THR A 146 -3.03 -5.25 4.50
N PRO A 147 -3.15 -6.32 5.31
CA PRO A 147 -2.05 -6.77 6.14
C PRO A 147 -0.85 -7.21 5.30
N VAL A 148 0.36 -6.87 5.76
CA VAL A 148 1.61 -7.32 5.12
C VAL A 148 2.37 -8.24 6.05
N VAL A 149 2.86 -9.35 5.51
CA VAL A 149 3.60 -10.36 6.27
C VAL A 149 5.07 -10.30 5.90
N VAL A 150 5.93 -10.25 6.92
CA VAL A 150 7.37 -10.10 6.79
C VAL A 150 8.03 -11.21 7.59
N GLY A 151 8.68 -12.14 6.88
CA GLY A 151 9.46 -13.23 7.47
C GLY A 151 10.95 -13.05 7.20
N PRO A 152 11.79 -14.09 7.35
CA PRO A 152 13.18 -14.05 6.92
C PRO A 152 13.31 -13.54 5.47
N PRO A 153 14.31 -12.69 5.15
CA PRO A 153 14.48 -12.17 3.79
C PRO A 153 14.62 -13.30 2.77
N ASN A 154 13.76 -13.31 1.76
CA ASN A 154 13.69 -14.36 0.74
C ASN A 154 13.49 -13.80 -0.68
N ASP A 155 13.76 -12.51 -0.89
CA ASP A 155 13.64 -11.88 -2.20
C ASP A 155 14.71 -12.44 -3.14
N TYR A 156 14.35 -12.62 -4.41
CA TYR A 156 15.29 -13.07 -5.43
C TYR A 156 16.04 -11.88 -6.04
N ILE A 157 16.89 -11.23 -5.24
CA ILE A 157 17.75 -10.14 -5.67
C ILE A 157 19.13 -10.73 -5.99
N PRO A 158 19.65 -10.62 -7.23
CA PRO A 158 20.94 -11.18 -7.63
C PRO A 158 22.11 -10.32 -7.11
N ASP A 159 22.18 -10.12 -5.80
CA ASP A 159 23.17 -9.30 -5.11
C ASP A 159 23.83 -10.10 -3.97
N GLU A 160 25.16 -10.19 -3.99
CA GLU A 160 25.90 -10.93 -2.97
C GLU A 160 25.77 -10.33 -1.57
N SER A 161 25.65 -9.00 -1.46
CA SER A 161 25.43 -8.31 -0.19
C SER A 161 24.05 -8.61 0.39
N TYR A 162 23.03 -8.78 -0.49
CA TYR A 162 21.70 -9.19 -0.07
C TYR A 162 21.69 -10.63 0.44
N ARG A 163 22.39 -11.54 -0.26
CA ARG A 163 22.56 -12.93 0.20
C ARG A 163 23.23 -12.96 1.59
N ALA A 164 24.28 -12.17 1.79
CA ALA A 164 24.94 -12.06 3.09
C ALA A 164 23.99 -11.52 4.19
N PHE A 165 23.13 -10.55 3.87
CA PHE A 165 22.10 -10.06 4.77
C PHE A 165 21.07 -11.15 5.13
N ALA A 166 20.54 -11.85 4.13
CA ALA A 166 19.56 -12.92 4.31
C ALA A 166 20.11 -14.12 5.11
N GLU A 167 21.39 -14.44 4.92
CA GLU A 167 22.08 -15.52 5.63
C GLU A 167 22.59 -15.14 7.03
N SER A 168 22.54 -13.84 7.38
CA SER A 168 22.98 -13.38 8.70
C SER A 168 22.16 -14.05 9.82
N PRO A 169 22.78 -14.41 10.97
CA PRO A 169 22.08 -15.14 12.03
C PRO A 169 20.79 -14.46 12.49
N ALA A 170 20.81 -13.13 12.64
CA ALA A 170 19.66 -12.36 13.09
C ALA A 170 18.49 -12.35 12.09
N GLN A 171 18.76 -12.36 10.79
CA GLN A 171 17.72 -12.32 9.75
C GLN A 171 17.21 -13.71 9.39
N LYS A 172 18.09 -14.73 9.44
CA LYS A 172 17.71 -16.12 9.23
C LYS A 172 16.74 -16.62 10.31
N THR A 173 16.92 -16.18 11.55
CA THR A 173 16.01 -16.44 12.68
C THR A 173 15.06 -15.26 12.92
N ARG A 174 14.66 -14.54 11.88
CA ARG A 174 13.63 -13.50 12.02
C ARG A 174 12.25 -14.16 12.13
N PRO A 175 11.45 -13.87 13.17
CA PRO A 175 10.09 -14.41 13.27
C PRO A 175 9.22 -13.87 12.13
N LEU A 176 8.16 -14.62 11.80
CA LEU A 176 7.17 -14.17 10.83
C LEU A 176 6.25 -13.16 11.51
N VAL A 177 6.24 -11.91 11.04
CA VAL A 177 5.46 -10.82 11.63
C VAL A 177 4.47 -10.25 10.62
N LEU A 178 3.23 -10.05 11.05
CA LEU A 178 2.17 -9.40 10.30
C LEU A 178 2.02 -7.96 10.80
N TYR A 179 2.05 -7.01 9.87
CA TYR A 179 1.79 -5.60 10.14
C TYR A 179 0.46 -5.19 9.53
N THR A 180 -0.38 -4.52 10.31
CA THR A 180 -1.67 -4.00 9.85
C THR A 180 -2.06 -2.76 10.63
N ALA A 181 -2.63 -1.78 9.94
CA ALA A 181 -3.20 -0.61 10.60
C ALA A 181 -4.67 -0.84 10.91
N THR A 182 -5.15 -0.16 11.94
CA THR A 182 -6.52 -0.24 12.43
C THR A 182 -7.13 1.15 12.62
N THR A 183 -8.46 1.21 12.54
CA THR A 183 -9.22 2.47 12.54
C THR A 183 -9.04 3.29 13.83
N ASP A 184 -8.61 2.66 14.91
CA ASP A 184 -8.29 3.30 16.19
C ASP A 184 -6.97 4.11 16.18
N GLY A 185 -6.24 4.10 15.06
CA GLY A 185 -5.04 4.93 14.92
C GLY A 185 -3.74 4.20 15.19
N GLN A 186 -3.80 2.87 15.30
CA GLN A 186 -2.67 2.02 15.67
C GLN A 186 -2.18 1.21 14.47
N LEU A 187 -0.86 1.09 14.33
CA LEU A 187 -0.21 0.09 13.49
C LEU A 187 0.26 -1.05 14.40
N HIS A 188 -0.34 -2.22 14.22
CA HIS A 188 -0.06 -3.41 15.01
C HIS A 188 0.99 -4.30 14.35
N ALA A 189 1.87 -4.90 15.15
CA ALA A 189 2.83 -5.92 14.74
C ALA A 189 2.57 -7.24 15.47
N PHE A 190 2.03 -8.24 14.76
CA PHE A 190 1.70 -9.55 15.32
C PHE A 190 2.71 -10.60 14.90
N GLN A 191 3.26 -11.33 15.87
CA GLN A 191 4.03 -12.52 15.55
C GLN A 191 3.08 -13.65 15.15
N VAL A 192 3.25 -14.16 13.94
CA VAL A 192 2.44 -15.25 13.35
C VAL A 192 3.12 -16.59 13.56
N THR A 193 4.45 -16.63 13.55
CA THR A 193 5.20 -17.88 13.74
C THR A 193 6.53 -17.57 14.42
N ALA A 194 6.88 -18.43 15.39
CA ALA A 194 8.18 -18.43 16.05
C ALA A 194 9.32 -18.56 15.04
N ALA A 195 10.42 -17.86 15.30
CA ALA A 195 11.63 -17.95 14.48
C ALA A 195 12.33 -19.32 14.57
N ASP A 196 12.33 -19.90 15.78
CA ASP A 196 12.95 -21.17 16.11
C ASP A 196 12.20 -21.84 17.28
N ALA A 197 12.63 -23.05 17.65
CA ALA A 197 12.00 -23.79 18.74
C ALA A 197 12.23 -23.19 20.13
N ASP A 198 13.19 -22.27 20.27
CA ASP A 198 13.57 -21.61 21.51
C ASP A 198 12.89 -20.24 21.68
N ASP A 199 12.19 -19.76 20.65
CA ASP A 199 11.39 -18.53 20.74
C ASP A 199 10.35 -18.67 21.84
N ALA A 200 10.33 -17.68 22.74
CA ALA A 200 9.42 -17.63 23.87
C ALA A 200 7.96 -17.49 23.43
N LEU A 201 7.70 -16.95 22.22
CA LEU A 201 6.37 -16.73 21.68
C LEU A 201 6.07 -17.73 20.55
N LYS A 202 5.46 -18.87 20.92
CA LYS A 202 5.21 -19.99 19.99
C LYS A 202 3.92 -19.92 19.19
N VAL A 203 3.04 -18.95 19.47
CA VAL A 203 1.74 -18.74 18.79
C VAL A 203 0.96 -20.06 18.67
N ASP A 204 0.75 -20.72 19.80
CA ASP A 204 0.15 -22.06 19.88
C ASP A 204 -1.06 -22.14 20.84
N LYS A 205 -1.42 -21.01 21.45
CA LYS A 205 -2.48 -20.85 22.45
C LYS A 205 -2.98 -19.41 22.47
N VAL A 206 -4.11 -19.19 23.15
CA VAL A 206 -4.70 -17.84 23.35
C VAL A 206 -3.88 -17.04 24.36
N GLU A 207 -2.86 -16.35 23.85
CA GLU A 207 -2.01 -15.42 24.58
C GLU A 207 -1.62 -14.26 23.67
N ASN A 208 -1.29 -13.11 24.25
CA ASN A 208 -0.90 -11.95 23.48
C ASN A 208 0.33 -12.23 22.60
N ASN A 209 0.15 -12.16 21.27
CA ASN A 209 1.19 -12.29 20.26
C ASN A 209 1.51 -10.96 19.55
N GLU A 210 1.00 -9.83 20.05
CA GLU A 210 1.38 -8.48 19.61
C GLU A 210 2.77 -8.12 20.16
N LEU A 211 3.74 -7.91 19.28
CA LEU A 211 5.09 -7.47 19.64
C LEU A 211 5.09 -6.01 20.09
N TRP A 212 4.36 -5.17 19.36
CA TRP A 212 4.16 -3.76 19.65
C TRP A 212 2.99 -3.19 18.83
N SER A 213 2.51 -2.04 19.28
CA SER A 213 1.62 -1.16 18.53
C SER A 213 2.23 0.25 18.43
N PHE A 214 2.16 0.84 17.25
CA PHE A 214 2.67 2.19 16.97
C PHE A 214 1.51 3.15 16.74
N LEU A 215 1.54 4.28 17.44
CA LEU A 215 0.60 5.40 17.20
C LEU A 215 1.35 6.49 16.43
N PRO A 216 1.04 6.74 15.15
CA PRO A 216 1.66 7.84 14.42
C PRO A 216 1.41 9.18 15.12
N PRO A 217 2.42 10.06 15.26
CA PRO A 217 2.26 11.36 15.91
C PRO A 217 1.09 12.18 15.37
N HIS A 218 0.84 12.13 14.06
CA HIS A 218 -0.27 12.86 13.42
C HIS A 218 -1.65 12.47 13.97
N VAL A 219 -1.80 11.26 14.51
CA VAL A 219 -3.05 10.76 15.07
C VAL A 219 -3.30 11.28 16.49
N LEU A 220 -2.24 11.55 17.26
CA LEU A 220 -2.31 11.88 18.69
C LEU A 220 -3.33 12.99 19.02
N PRO A 221 -3.34 14.16 18.32
CA PRO A 221 -4.29 15.24 18.61
C PRO A 221 -5.77 14.84 18.43
N ARG A 222 -6.05 13.81 17.63
CA ARG A 222 -7.42 13.41 17.27
C ARG A 222 -8.02 12.39 18.23
N LEU A 223 -7.19 11.72 19.05
CA LEU A 223 -7.63 10.66 19.96
C LEU A 223 -8.72 11.12 20.94
N LEU A 224 -8.66 12.36 21.44
CA LEU A 224 -9.65 12.86 22.39
C LEU A 224 -11.04 13.02 21.75
N ALA A 225 -11.08 13.47 20.50
CA ALA A 225 -12.34 13.67 19.77
C ALA A 225 -13.04 12.34 19.45
N THR A 226 -12.27 11.24 19.41
CA THR A 226 -12.75 9.89 19.09
C THR A 226 -12.95 9.03 20.34
N PHE A 227 -12.78 9.59 21.54
CA PHE A 227 -13.00 8.86 22.78
C PHE A 227 -14.41 8.27 22.83
N ASN A 228 -14.50 6.94 23.01
CA ASN A 228 -15.74 6.19 23.06
C ASN A 228 -16.65 6.37 21.81
N GLN A 229 -16.04 6.67 20.67
CA GLN A 229 -16.72 6.77 19.37
C GLN A 229 -15.90 6.05 18.31
N GLN A 230 -16.57 5.47 17.32
CA GLN A 230 -15.88 4.91 16.16
C GLN A 230 -15.41 6.05 15.26
N SER A 231 -14.14 6.02 14.85
CA SER A 231 -13.57 6.96 13.89
C SER A 231 -12.51 6.26 13.04
N LEU A 232 -12.17 6.86 11.91
CA LEU A 232 -11.08 6.43 11.05
C LEU A 232 -9.87 7.32 11.33
N LEU A 233 -8.98 6.84 12.20
CA LEU A 233 -7.76 7.54 12.58
C LEU A 233 -6.54 7.10 11.77
N LEU A 234 -6.48 5.82 11.41
CA LEU A 234 -5.44 5.25 10.56
C LEU A 234 -6.03 4.12 9.72
N ASP A 235 -5.66 4.09 8.44
CA ASP A 235 -6.31 3.21 7.47
C ASP A 235 -5.41 2.85 6.27
N GLY A 236 -4.20 3.41 6.19
CA GLY A 236 -3.28 3.12 5.09
C GLY A 236 -2.75 1.68 5.12
N ALA A 237 -2.62 1.07 3.95
CA ALA A 237 -1.97 -0.23 3.81
C ALA A 237 -0.44 -0.07 3.95
N PRO A 238 0.23 -0.84 4.82
CA PRO A 238 1.68 -0.82 4.93
C PRO A 238 2.35 -1.49 3.72
N VAL A 239 3.40 -0.85 3.22
CA VAL A 239 4.29 -1.41 2.20
C VAL A 239 5.64 -1.67 2.82
N VAL A 240 6.14 -2.89 2.70
CA VAL A 240 7.44 -3.28 3.26
C VAL A 240 8.37 -3.73 2.13
N LYS A 241 9.63 -3.28 2.18
CA LYS A 241 10.65 -3.70 1.23
C LYS A 241 12.02 -3.78 1.89
N ASN A 242 12.82 -4.76 1.46
CA ASN A 242 14.24 -4.80 1.79
C ASN A 242 15.00 -3.87 0.83
N VAL A 243 15.78 -2.95 1.39
CA VAL A 243 16.42 -1.85 0.66
C VAL A 243 17.79 -1.53 1.25
N VAL A 244 18.64 -0.93 0.43
CA VAL A 244 19.86 -0.26 0.88
C VAL A 244 19.58 1.23 0.84
N PHE A 245 19.79 1.96 1.94
CA PHE A 245 19.45 3.39 1.98
C PHE A 245 20.25 4.21 0.97
N GLU A 246 21.56 4.00 0.94
CA GLU A 246 22.44 4.56 -0.08
C GLU A 246 23.65 3.66 -0.32
N ARG A 247 24.11 3.59 -1.57
CA ARG A 247 25.41 2.99 -1.92
C ARG A 247 25.95 3.57 -3.21
N THR A 248 27.27 3.63 -3.31
CA THR A 248 28.00 4.05 -4.52
C THR A 248 28.15 2.88 -5.49
N SER A 249 28.36 3.16 -6.78
CA SER A 249 28.68 2.11 -7.78
C SER A 249 29.92 1.27 -7.40
N ALA A 250 30.87 1.83 -6.64
CA ALA A 250 32.02 1.09 -6.10
C ALA A 250 31.62 0.10 -4.99
N GLN A 251 30.63 0.44 -4.16
CA GLN A 251 30.08 -0.47 -3.15
C GLN A 251 29.23 -1.58 -3.77
N VAL A 252 28.51 -1.27 -4.85
CA VAL A 252 27.78 -2.27 -5.66
C VAL A 252 28.76 -3.32 -6.19
N SER A 253 29.85 -2.88 -6.82
CA SER A 253 30.86 -3.79 -7.39
C SER A 253 31.68 -4.58 -6.36
N SER A 254 31.76 -4.09 -5.11
CA SER A 254 32.45 -4.79 -4.01
C SER A 254 31.52 -5.61 -3.11
N ALA A 255 30.24 -5.74 -3.47
CA ALA A 255 29.23 -6.47 -2.70
C ALA A 255 29.17 -6.05 -1.21
N ASN A 256 29.34 -4.75 -0.95
CA ASN A 256 29.40 -4.21 0.41
C ASN A 256 28.27 -3.19 0.63
N ALA A 257 27.16 -3.65 1.18
CA ALA A 257 26.00 -2.82 1.49
C ALA A 257 25.29 -3.27 2.78
N THR A 258 24.74 -2.30 3.50
CA THR A 258 23.87 -2.55 4.67
C THR A 258 22.42 -2.53 4.22
N TRP A 259 21.77 -3.69 4.34
CA TRP A 259 20.36 -3.86 4.01
C TRP A 259 19.48 -3.63 5.23
N ASN A 260 18.33 -3.00 5.00
CA ASN A 260 17.31 -2.73 6.00
C ASN A 260 15.95 -3.16 5.45
N THR A 261 15.04 -3.55 6.34
CA THR A 261 13.64 -3.83 6.04
C THR A 261 12.80 -2.64 6.49
N VAL A 262 12.32 -1.85 5.54
CA VAL A 262 11.60 -0.60 5.84
C VAL A 262 10.12 -0.77 5.53
N LEU A 263 9.29 -0.30 6.45
CA LEU A 263 7.84 -0.19 6.33
C LEU A 263 7.48 1.27 6.07
N VAL A 264 6.70 1.53 5.01
CA VAL A 264 6.11 2.84 4.73
C VAL A 264 4.60 2.68 4.63
N ALA A 265 3.86 3.57 5.28
CA ALA A 265 2.40 3.54 5.24
C ALA A 265 1.85 4.97 5.20
N SER A 266 0.59 5.08 4.76
CA SER A 266 -0.14 6.34 4.69
C SER A 266 -1.15 6.47 5.83
N GLY A 267 -1.69 7.67 6.03
CA GLY A 267 -2.85 7.90 6.88
C GLY A 267 -4.12 7.24 6.35
N GLY A 268 -4.23 7.05 5.03
CA GLY A 268 -5.46 6.58 4.38
C GLY A 268 -6.57 7.62 4.56
N ALA A 269 -7.79 7.18 4.87
CA ALA A 269 -8.86 8.07 5.35
C ALA A 269 -8.55 8.73 6.71
N GLY A 270 -7.52 8.23 7.41
CA GLY A 270 -6.97 8.78 8.64
C GLY A 270 -6.15 10.05 8.47
N GLY A 271 -5.99 10.59 7.26
CA GLY A 271 -5.51 11.96 7.06
C GLY A 271 -4.32 12.14 6.12
N SER A 272 -3.85 13.38 6.06
CA SER A 272 -2.90 13.90 5.07
C SER A 272 -1.44 13.69 5.45
N PHE A 273 -1.04 12.44 5.72
CA PHE A 273 0.33 12.13 6.11
C PHE A 273 0.82 10.76 5.65
N TYR A 274 2.15 10.61 5.61
CA TYR A 274 2.85 9.35 5.45
C TYR A 274 3.87 9.19 6.58
N TYR A 275 4.21 7.96 6.92
CA TYR A 275 5.25 7.65 7.89
C TYR A 275 6.07 6.42 7.47
N ALA A 276 7.30 6.36 7.96
CA ALA A 276 8.21 5.25 7.72
C ALA A 276 8.85 4.74 9.02
N LEU A 277 8.98 3.42 9.11
CA LEU A 277 9.61 2.71 10.22
C LEU A 277 10.65 1.74 9.66
N ASP A 278 11.80 1.66 10.32
CA ASP A 278 12.73 0.55 10.13
C ASP A 278 12.28 -0.63 11.01
N VAL A 279 11.93 -1.73 10.37
CA VAL A 279 11.48 -2.99 11.01
C VAL A 279 12.45 -4.14 10.75
N THR A 280 13.72 -3.83 10.42
CA THR A 280 14.80 -4.82 10.25
C THR A 280 14.93 -5.74 11.46
N ASN A 281 14.77 -5.18 12.66
CA ASN A 281 14.54 -5.93 13.89
C ASN A 281 13.08 -5.77 14.34
N PRO A 282 12.23 -6.80 14.18
CA PRO A 282 10.81 -6.69 14.51
C PRO A 282 10.54 -6.46 16.00
N LYS A 283 11.50 -6.74 16.90
CA LYS A 283 11.35 -6.52 18.36
C LYS A 283 11.77 -5.11 18.81
N ALA A 284 12.49 -4.38 17.96
CA ALA A 284 13.01 -3.05 18.23
C ALA A 284 12.87 -2.15 16.98
N PRO A 285 11.63 -1.76 16.62
CA PRO A 285 11.39 -0.89 15.48
C PRO A 285 11.98 0.50 15.72
N GLN A 286 12.45 1.14 14.65
CA GLN A 286 12.94 2.52 14.69
C GLN A 286 12.03 3.43 13.87
N PHE A 287 11.73 4.62 14.39
CA PHE A 287 11.03 5.64 13.63
C PHE A 287 12.01 6.36 12.70
N LEU A 288 11.69 6.42 11.41
CA LEU A 288 12.48 7.15 10.43
C LEU A 288 11.92 8.57 10.27
N TRP A 289 10.68 8.71 9.81
CA TRP A 289 10.06 10.01 9.58
C TRP A 289 8.54 9.95 9.49
N GLN A 290 7.92 11.11 9.63
CA GLN A 290 6.52 11.40 9.29
C GLN A 290 6.51 12.66 8.43
N LEU A 291 5.77 12.66 7.32
CA LEU A 291 5.60 13.82 6.44
C LEU A 291 4.13 14.19 6.36
N SER A 292 3.79 15.47 6.58
CA SER A 292 2.41 15.96 6.51
C SER A 292 2.30 17.44 6.16
N THR A 293 2.79 18.32 7.03
CA THR A 293 2.75 19.79 6.82
C THR A 293 4.14 20.39 7.04
N ASP A 294 4.38 21.57 6.48
CA ASP A 294 5.57 22.37 6.77
C ASP A 294 5.46 23.13 8.12
N ASP A 295 6.48 23.90 8.47
CA ASP A 295 6.51 24.73 9.70
C ASP A 295 5.44 25.83 9.74
N SER A 296 4.84 26.18 8.60
CA SER A 296 3.73 27.14 8.51
C SER A 296 2.35 26.47 8.62
N GLY A 297 2.30 25.13 8.63
CA GLY A 297 1.06 24.35 8.61
C GLY A 297 0.50 24.15 7.20
N THR A 298 1.27 24.44 6.15
CA THR A 298 0.88 24.20 4.76
C THR A 298 0.97 22.69 4.46
N PRO A 299 -0.10 22.05 4.00
CA PRO A 299 -0.13 20.60 3.75
C PRO A 299 0.68 20.19 2.53
N LEU A 300 1.38 19.05 2.64
CA LEU A 300 2.04 18.37 1.54
C LEU A 300 1.08 17.54 0.70
N PHE A 301 0.06 16.96 1.35
CA PHE A 301 -0.87 15.97 0.78
C PHE A 301 -2.34 16.39 0.99
N GLY A 302 -3.23 15.84 0.17
CA GLY A 302 -4.68 16.01 0.25
C GLY A 302 -5.32 15.19 1.38
N ASP A 303 -6.66 15.17 1.41
CA ASP A 303 -7.44 14.74 2.57
C ASP A 303 -7.25 13.24 2.90
N ALA A 304 -7.24 12.38 1.89
CA ALA A 304 -6.97 10.96 2.03
C ALA A 304 -5.76 10.54 1.19
N THR A 305 -4.79 9.92 1.84
CA THR A 305 -3.50 9.54 1.24
C THR A 305 -3.50 8.09 0.75
N PRO A 306 -3.20 7.81 -0.54
CA PRO A 306 -3.15 6.45 -1.09
C PRO A 306 -1.99 5.64 -0.51
N THR A 307 -1.96 4.36 -0.82
CA THR A 307 -0.81 3.50 -0.51
C THR A 307 0.45 4.03 -1.22
N PRO A 308 1.58 4.22 -0.51
CA PRO A 308 2.85 4.65 -1.10
C PRO A 308 3.54 3.51 -1.86
N ALA A 309 4.66 3.79 -2.52
CA ALA A 309 5.55 2.74 -3.04
C ALA A 309 7.01 2.96 -2.67
N ILE A 310 7.78 1.87 -2.60
CA ILE A 310 9.21 1.90 -2.30
C ILE A 310 10.01 1.46 -3.53
N GLY A 311 10.90 2.35 -3.98
CA GLY A 311 11.77 2.14 -5.13
C GLY A 311 13.24 2.43 -4.79
N MET A 312 14.12 2.07 -5.72
CA MET A 312 15.51 2.51 -5.74
C MET A 312 15.69 3.41 -6.96
N VAL A 313 16.47 4.49 -6.85
CA VAL A 313 16.80 5.36 -7.98
C VAL A 313 18.29 5.63 -8.02
N GLU A 314 18.82 5.91 -9.21
CA GLU A 314 20.17 6.41 -9.37
C GLU A 314 20.18 7.93 -9.34
N MET A 315 21.07 8.48 -8.53
CA MET A 315 21.23 9.92 -8.39
C MET A 315 22.71 10.29 -8.39
N GLN A 316 23.03 11.36 -9.10
CA GLN A 316 24.38 11.93 -9.07
C GLN A 316 24.55 12.78 -7.81
N ASP A 317 25.58 12.46 -7.01
CA ASP A 317 26.01 13.25 -5.87
C ASP A 317 27.49 13.62 -6.06
N GLY A 318 27.72 14.87 -6.49
CA GLY A 318 29.04 15.35 -6.91
C GLY A 318 29.59 14.57 -8.10
N ALA A 319 30.72 13.87 -7.88
CA ALA A 319 31.40 13.08 -8.91
C ALA A 319 31.05 11.58 -8.86
N GLN A 320 30.10 11.17 -8.01
CA GLN A 320 29.70 9.77 -7.83
C GLN A 320 28.23 9.59 -8.21
N ILE A 321 27.91 8.43 -8.78
CA ILE A 321 26.53 7.97 -8.94
C ILE A 321 26.23 7.08 -7.73
N LYS A 322 25.13 7.37 -7.06
CA LYS A 322 24.64 6.64 -5.90
C LYS A 322 23.28 6.02 -6.22
N GLU A 323 23.09 4.78 -5.81
CA GLU A 323 21.77 4.18 -5.70
C GLU A 323 21.18 4.58 -4.35
N ILE A 324 19.97 5.16 -4.35
CA ILE A 324 19.29 5.67 -3.16
C ILE A 324 17.90 5.05 -3.07
N ALA A 325 17.54 4.59 -1.86
CA ALA A 325 16.18 4.14 -1.58
C ALA A 325 15.23 5.33 -1.44
N VAL A 326 14.10 5.27 -2.14
CA VAL A 326 13.10 6.33 -2.14
C VAL A 326 11.70 5.82 -1.84
N ALA A 327 10.93 6.65 -1.16
CA ALA A 327 9.49 6.50 -1.05
C ALA A 327 8.80 7.42 -2.06
N ILE A 328 7.83 6.87 -2.79
CA ILE A 328 7.01 7.58 -3.77
C ILE A 328 5.64 7.80 -3.14
N LEU A 329 5.31 9.07 -2.91
CA LEU A 329 4.19 9.51 -2.09
C LEU A 329 3.17 10.26 -2.97
N PRO A 330 2.05 9.63 -3.34
CA PRO A 330 0.99 10.29 -4.09
C PRO A 330 0.24 11.33 -3.24
N GLY A 331 -0.25 12.38 -3.88
CA GLY A 331 -0.87 13.54 -3.25
C GLY A 331 -2.20 13.24 -2.58
N GLY A 332 -2.97 12.29 -3.11
CA GLY A 332 -4.23 11.84 -2.53
C GLY A 332 -5.47 12.54 -3.06
N SER A 333 -6.50 12.65 -2.22
CA SER A 333 -7.82 13.13 -2.64
C SER A 333 -8.05 14.62 -2.35
N ALA A 334 -8.94 15.22 -3.14
CA ALA A 334 -9.51 16.54 -2.92
C ALA A 334 -11.03 16.46 -3.14
N PRO A 335 -11.83 17.38 -2.58
CA PRO A 335 -13.27 17.44 -2.86
C PRO A 335 -13.54 17.79 -4.33
N LEU A 336 -14.67 17.33 -4.88
CA LEU A 336 -15.15 17.75 -6.19
C LEU A 336 -15.78 19.15 -6.10
N ASP A 337 -15.50 20.00 -7.09
CA ASP A 337 -16.24 21.25 -7.27
C ASP A 337 -17.57 20.94 -7.98
N THR A 338 -18.67 21.02 -7.25
CA THR A 338 -20.01 20.78 -7.80
C THR A 338 -20.62 22.00 -8.49
N SER A 339 -19.94 23.15 -8.48
CA SER A 339 -20.41 24.37 -9.13
C SER A 339 -20.17 24.39 -10.64
N GLN A 340 -19.27 23.55 -11.15
CA GLN A 340 -18.93 23.44 -12.56
C GLN A 340 -19.05 21.99 -13.06
N PRO A 341 -19.62 21.76 -14.26
CA PRO A 341 -19.85 20.40 -14.75
C PRO A 341 -18.58 19.72 -15.26
N ALA A 342 -17.60 20.48 -15.75
CA ALA A 342 -16.34 19.97 -16.31
C ALA A 342 -15.28 21.09 -16.35
N CYS A 343 -14.02 20.69 -16.24
CA CYS A 343 -12.86 21.56 -16.32
C CYS A 343 -11.98 21.13 -17.51
N ASN A 344 -11.50 22.10 -18.28
CA ASN A 344 -10.63 21.81 -19.42
C ASN A 344 -9.31 21.21 -18.94
N ARG A 345 -8.81 20.20 -19.65
CA ARG A 345 -7.45 19.69 -19.44
C ARG A 345 -6.42 20.77 -19.76
N GLN A 346 -5.30 20.74 -19.06
CA GLN A 346 -4.16 21.61 -19.37
C GLN A 346 -3.48 21.22 -20.68
N ASN A 347 -3.44 19.93 -21.01
CA ASN A 347 -2.89 19.41 -22.25
C ASN A 347 -3.73 18.25 -22.82
N ALA A 348 -4.28 18.45 -24.01
CA ALA A 348 -5.10 17.46 -24.72
C ALA A 348 -4.33 16.70 -25.83
N THR A 349 -3.06 17.06 -26.09
CA THR A 349 -2.22 16.40 -27.12
C THR A 349 -0.90 15.92 -26.51
N PRO A 350 -0.94 14.94 -25.58
CA PRO A 350 0.27 14.48 -24.91
C PRO A 350 1.12 13.59 -25.84
N PRO A 351 2.46 13.62 -25.67
CA PRO A 351 3.40 13.01 -26.62
C PRO A 351 3.41 11.48 -26.59
N LEU A 352 3.00 10.86 -25.48
CA LEU A 352 3.06 9.41 -25.30
C LEU A 352 1.77 8.69 -25.72
N PHE A 353 0.65 9.41 -25.87
CA PHE A 353 -0.64 8.79 -26.21
C PHE A 353 -0.74 8.53 -27.71
N HIS A 354 -0.69 7.26 -28.11
CA HIS A 354 -0.73 6.86 -29.53
C HIS A 354 -1.63 5.62 -29.73
N PRO A 355 -2.96 5.80 -29.62
CA PRO A 355 -3.89 4.71 -29.76
C PRO A 355 -4.00 4.24 -31.22
N THR A 356 -4.63 3.09 -31.43
CA THR A 356 -5.09 2.69 -32.75
C THR A 356 -6.54 3.19 -32.98
N GLY A 357 -6.84 3.68 -34.19
CA GLY A 357 -8.20 4.10 -34.54
C GLY A 357 -8.58 5.50 -34.02
N THR A 358 -9.74 5.60 -33.36
CA THR A 358 -10.43 6.88 -33.07
C THR A 358 -10.36 7.32 -31.60
N LEU A 359 -9.58 6.64 -30.77
CA LEU A 359 -9.42 7.05 -29.37
C LEU A 359 -8.64 8.36 -29.31
N ALA A 360 -9.03 9.25 -28.41
CA ALA A 360 -8.37 10.53 -28.20
C ALA A 360 -8.36 10.88 -26.71
N VAL A 361 -7.35 11.62 -26.27
CA VAL A 361 -7.38 12.20 -24.92
C VAL A 361 -8.54 13.18 -24.85
N ARG A 362 -9.32 13.14 -23.76
CA ARG A 362 -10.46 14.04 -23.59
C ARG A 362 -10.01 15.49 -23.39
N ASP A 363 -10.79 16.43 -23.92
CA ASP A 363 -10.55 17.86 -23.71
C ASP A 363 -10.90 18.33 -22.28
N SER A 364 -11.63 17.53 -21.50
CA SER A 364 -12.09 17.92 -20.15
C SER A 364 -12.14 16.76 -19.15
N VAL A 365 -11.97 17.11 -17.88
CA VAL A 365 -12.04 16.24 -16.69
C VAL A 365 -12.99 16.84 -15.65
N ARG A 366 -13.21 16.17 -14.51
CA ARG A 366 -14.00 16.74 -13.41
C ARG A 366 -13.26 17.92 -12.77
N CYS A 367 -14.02 18.86 -12.23
CA CYS A 367 -13.46 19.96 -11.45
C CYS A 367 -13.21 19.51 -10.01
N TRP A 368 -12.03 19.85 -9.49
CA TRP A 368 -11.57 19.44 -8.16
C TRP A 368 -11.16 20.66 -7.34
N GLY A 369 -11.26 20.57 -6.02
CA GLY A 369 -10.96 21.66 -5.09
C GLY A 369 -11.96 22.82 -5.19
N SER A 370 -11.50 24.03 -4.90
CA SER A 370 -12.26 25.28 -5.09
C SER A 370 -12.00 25.92 -6.47
N ALA A 371 -11.44 25.14 -7.39
CA ALA A 371 -10.99 25.62 -8.68
C ALA A 371 -12.13 25.66 -9.70
N GLY A 372 -12.48 26.87 -10.15
CA GLY A 372 -12.94 27.07 -11.52
C GLY A 372 -11.83 26.71 -12.53
N THR A 373 -12.05 26.93 -13.83
CA THR A 373 -11.12 26.57 -14.92
C THR A 373 -9.70 27.11 -14.65
N GLY A 374 -8.81 26.26 -14.11
CA GLY A 374 -7.45 26.65 -13.72
C GLY A 374 -7.37 27.42 -12.38
N GLY A 375 -8.06 27.00 -11.33
CA GLY A 375 -7.75 27.38 -9.93
C GLY A 375 -6.81 26.36 -9.24
N PRO A 376 -6.35 26.65 -8.01
CA PRO A 376 -5.62 25.68 -7.20
C PRO A 376 -6.57 24.58 -6.70
N VAL A 377 -6.21 23.32 -6.92
CA VAL A 377 -6.88 22.15 -6.35
C VAL A 377 -6.25 21.77 -5.02
N GLY A 378 -5.02 22.23 -4.81
CA GLY A 378 -4.29 22.06 -3.57
C GLY A 378 -3.34 20.87 -3.59
N PRO A 379 -2.91 20.38 -2.42
CA PRO A 379 -1.80 19.44 -2.30
C PRO A 379 -2.08 18.04 -2.88
N ALA A 380 -3.35 17.73 -3.17
CA ALA A 380 -3.77 16.43 -3.69
C ALA A 380 -3.29 16.15 -5.11
N ARG A 381 -3.05 17.19 -5.92
CA ARG A 381 -2.46 17.09 -7.26
C ARG A 381 -0.92 17.05 -7.19
N SER A 382 -0.39 16.11 -6.42
CA SER A 382 1.06 15.99 -6.25
C SER A 382 1.54 14.54 -6.34
N LEU A 383 2.80 14.39 -6.72
CA LEU A 383 3.55 13.15 -6.59
C LEU A 383 4.93 13.52 -6.03
N THR A 384 5.22 13.10 -4.81
CA THR A 384 6.43 13.52 -4.09
C THR A 384 7.35 12.33 -3.90
N ILE A 385 8.60 12.46 -4.32
CA ILE A 385 9.65 11.45 -4.17
C ILE A 385 10.58 11.93 -3.05
N VAL A 386 10.72 11.09 -2.03
CA VAL A 386 11.53 11.40 -0.84
C VAL A 386 12.56 10.32 -0.58
N ARG A 387 13.67 10.68 0.04
CA ARG A 387 14.62 9.72 0.60
C ARG A 387 13.95 8.86 1.66
N LEU A 388 14.19 7.55 1.61
CA LEU A 388 13.53 6.60 2.49
C LEU A 388 14.06 6.62 3.93
N ASP A 389 15.33 6.94 4.14
CA ASP A 389 15.97 7.03 5.45
C ASP A 389 15.60 8.31 6.22
N THR A 390 15.64 9.46 5.55
CA THR A 390 15.52 10.77 6.20
C THR A 390 14.17 11.44 5.98
N GLY A 391 13.43 11.07 4.94
CA GLY A 391 12.25 11.81 4.50
C GLY A 391 12.60 13.17 3.86
N GLU A 392 13.84 13.34 3.38
CA GLU A 392 14.24 14.49 2.57
C GLU A 392 13.51 14.48 1.22
N ILE A 393 12.92 15.61 0.83
CA ILE A 393 12.27 15.74 -0.47
C ILE A 393 13.33 15.87 -1.57
N ILE A 394 13.38 14.87 -2.46
CA ILE A 394 14.23 14.91 -3.66
C ILE A 394 13.55 15.75 -4.74
N ARG A 395 12.31 15.38 -5.07
CA ARG A 395 11.48 16.09 -6.05
C ARG A 395 9.99 15.95 -5.77
N THR A 396 9.25 17.00 -6.07
CA THR A 396 7.78 16.98 -6.05
C THR A 396 7.24 17.46 -7.40
N PHE A 397 6.36 16.67 -7.98
CA PHE A 397 5.63 17.03 -9.19
C PHE A 397 4.25 17.53 -8.78
N ARG A 398 3.84 18.71 -9.24
CA ARG A 398 2.56 19.32 -8.84
C ARG A 398 1.82 19.94 -10.01
N GLY A 399 0.48 19.98 -9.91
CA GLY A 399 -0.37 20.71 -10.86
C GLY A 399 0.03 22.18 -10.98
N ARG A 400 0.41 22.79 -9.85
CA ARG A 400 1.02 24.13 -9.80
C ARG A 400 2.12 24.23 -8.76
N VAL A 401 3.02 25.19 -8.98
CA VAL A 401 4.15 25.44 -8.06
C VAL A 401 3.67 26.09 -6.76
N ASP A 402 2.62 26.91 -6.80
CA ASP A 402 2.03 27.58 -5.62
C ASP A 402 1.18 26.63 -4.75
N GLU A 403 0.89 25.42 -5.23
CA GLU A 403 0.29 24.36 -4.42
C GLU A 403 1.32 23.64 -3.52
N ALA A 404 2.61 23.96 -3.67
CA ALA A 404 3.67 23.45 -2.80
C ALA A 404 3.86 24.38 -1.58
N PRO A 405 4.26 23.83 -0.42
CA PRO A 405 4.87 24.63 0.64
C PRO A 405 6.00 25.51 0.09
N GLY A 406 6.04 26.78 0.50
CA GLY A 406 6.95 27.77 -0.11
C GLY A 406 8.44 27.38 -0.05
N GLY A 407 8.85 26.66 1.00
CA GLY A 407 10.23 26.21 1.14
C GLY A 407 10.68 25.13 0.15
N ILE A 408 9.74 24.38 -0.44
CA ILE A 408 10.05 23.30 -1.40
C ILE A 408 9.82 23.71 -2.87
N ALA A 409 9.49 24.98 -3.12
CA ALA A 409 9.18 25.48 -4.46
C ALA A 409 10.35 25.28 -5.45
N SER A 410 11.60 25.36 -5.00
CA SER A 410 12.79 25.11 -5.83
C SER A 410 12.94 23.65 -6.29
N ARG A 411 12.28 22.70 -5.60
CA ARG A 411 12.24 21.28 -5.94
C ARG A 411 10.89 20.86 -6.54
N THR A 412 10.05 21.84 -6.88
CA THR A 412 8.72 21.60 -7.43
C THR A 412 8.75 21.75 -8.94
N THR A 413 8.47 20.66 -9.65
CA THR A 413 8.28 20.67 -11.10
C THR A 413 6.80 20.77 -11.40
N ARG A 414 6.41 21.76 -12.20
CA ARG A 414 5.02 21.89 -12.69
C ARG A 414 4.75 20.78 -13.71
N VAL A 415 3.69 20.05 -13.49
CA VAL A 415 3.15 19.02 -14.38
C VAL A 415 1.70 19.36 -14.65
N ASP A 416 1.19 18.98 -15.82
CA ASP A 416 -0.21 19.21 -16.22
C ASP A 416 -1.18 18.25 -15.50
N PHE A 417 -1.02 18.06 -14.19
CA PHE A 417 -1.96 17.29 -13.38
C PHE A 417 -3.32 18.01 -13.35
N ASP A 418 -4.29 17.42 -14.03
CA ASP A 418 -5.67 17.89 -14.11
C ASP A 418 -6.55 17.30 -13.00
N SER A 419 -6.07 16.30 -12.27
CA SER A 419 -6.86 15.59 -11.25
C SER A 419 -5.97 15.16 -10.08
N PRO A 420 -6.53 15.01 -8.87
CA PRO A 420 -5.78 14.50 -7.73
C PRO A 420 -5.17 13.12 -8.00
N ILE A 421 -3.95 12.88 -7.50
CA ILE A 421 -3.24 11.62 -7.71
C ILE A 421 -3.65 10.65 -6.61
N THR A 422 -4.65 9.81 -6.91
CA THR A 422 -5.27 8.89 -5.95
C THR A 422 -4.83 7.43 -6.10
N GLY A 423 -4.14 7.08 -7.18
CA GLY A 423 -3.70 5.71 -7.45
C GLY A 423 -2.42 5.33 -6.70
N VAL A 424 -2.22 4.02 -6.53
CA VAL A 424 -0.97 3.46 -5.98
C VAL A 424 0.13 3.51 -7.05
N PRO A 425 1.26 4.18 -6.79
CA PRO A 425 2.36 4.25 -7.75
C PRO A 425 3.08 2.91 -7.88
N VAL A 426 3.61 2.62 -9.06
CA VAL A 426 4.35 1.39 -9.34
C VAL A 426 5.72 1.74 -9.93
N PRO A 427 6.80 1.74 -9.11
CA PRO A 427 8.15 1.85 -9.64
C PRO A 427 8.53 0.56 -10.38
N PHE A 428 8.97 0.70 -11.63
CA PHE A 428 9.36 -0.42 -12.48
C PHE A 428 10.83 -0.28 -12.91
N PRO A 429 11.69 -1.28 -12.63
CA PRO A 429 13.08 -1.27 -13.04
C PRO A 429 13.27 -1.59 -14.53
N ALA A 430 14.40 -1.21 -15.11
CA ALA A 430 14.71 -1.55 -16.51
C ALA A 430 14.92 -3.06 -16.69
N GLY A 431 15.59 -3.68 -15.73
CA GLY A 431 15.90 -5.11 -15.65
C GLY A 431 15.81 -5.69 -14.24
N VAL A 432 16.08 -6.99 -14.13
CA VAL A 432 16.08 -7.70 -12.84
C VAL A 432 17.31 -7.28 -12.04
N GLY A 433 17.10 -6.72 -10.84
CA GLY A 433 18.18 -6.25 -9.96
C GLY A 433 18.62 -4.81 -10.23
N GLU A 434 17.98 -4.09 -11.15
CA GLU A 434 18.28 -2.69 -11.46
C GLU A 434 17.37 -1.72 -10.69
N VAL A 435 17.75 -0.43 -10.69
CA VAL A 435 16.95 0.65 -10.13
C VAL A 435 15.71 0.95 -10.97
N ALA A 436 14.72 1.63 -10.37
CA ALA A 436 13.51 2.04 -11.06
C ALA A 436 13.80 3.14 -12.10
N GLU A 437 13.44 2.90 -13.36
CA GLU A 437 13.54 3.92 -14.42
C GLU A 437 12.22 4.63 -14.69
N ARG A 438 11.10 3.97 -14.35
CA ARG A 438 9.75 4.46 -14.63
C ARG A 438 8.87 4.30 -13.41
N ILE A 439 7.95 5.23 -13.20
CA ILE A 439 6.85 5.06 -12.26
C ILE A 439 5.54 5.23 -13.02
N TYR A 440 4.60 4.33 -12.79
CA TYR A 440 3.23 4.46 -13.30
C TYR A 440 2.28 4.76 -12.14
N VAL A 441 1.41 5.76 -12.29
CA VAL A 441 0.45 6.12 -11.25
C VAL A 441 -0.87 6.60 -11.87
N GLY A 442 -1.98 6.19 -11.27
CA GLY A 442 -3.32 6.58 -11.68
C GLY A 442 -3.81 7.84 -10.96
N ASP A 443 -4.68 8.60 -11.60
CA ASP A 443 -5.37 9.73 -10.98
C ASP A 443 -6.85 9.47 -10.70
N ALA A 444 -7.51 10.46 -10.11
CA ALA A 444 -8.90 10.39 -9.73
C ALA A 444 -9.87 10.31 -10.92
N ASP A 445 -9.46 10.70 -12.14
CA ASP A 445 -10.30 10.77 -13.35
C ASP A 445 -10.06 9.67 -14.39
N GLY A 446 -9.17 8.73 -14.08
CA GLY A 446 -8.85 7.61 -14.96
C GLY A 446 -7.71 7.89 -15.92
N THR A 447 -6.89 8.91 -15.65
CA THR A 447 -5.64 9.14 -16.38
C THR A 447 -4.51 8.35 -15.71
N LEU A 448 -3.74 7.63 -16.52
CA LEU A 448 -2.50 7.00 -16.14
C LEU A 448 -1.33 7.94 -16.49
N TRP A 449 -0.49 8.22 -15.50
CA TRP A 449 0.70 9.05 -15.62
C TRP A 449 1.96 8.18 -15.61
N ARG A 450 2.96 8.56 -16.42
CA ARG A 450 4.29 7.94 -16.45
C ARG A 450 5.33 8.97 -16.01
N VAL A 451 6.10 8.63 -14.98
CA VAL A 451 7.29 9.37 -14.57
C VAL A 451 8.52 8.72 -15.20
N SER A 452 9.42 9.52 -15.76
CA SER A 452 10.72 9.08 -16.28
C SER A 452 11.83 9.45 -15.29
N LEU A 453 12.53 8.45 -14.77
CA LEU A 453 13.64 8.56 -13.82
C LEU A 453 14.99 8.22 -14.47
N THR A 454 15.06 8.24 -15.79
CA THR A 454 16.24 7.83 -16.57
C THR A 454 17.46 8.75 -16.43
N SER A 455 17.27 9.99 -15.97
CA SER A 455 18.37 10.91 -15.68
C SER A 455 18.85 10.72 -14.25
N THR A 456 20.17 10.72 -14.04
CA THR A 456 20.77 10.73 -12.70
C THR A 456 20.61 12.08 -12.00
N ASN A 457 20.18 13.12 -12.72
CA ASN A 457 19.83 14.42 -12.15
C ASN A 457 18.31 14.50 -11.93
N PRO A 458 17.84 14.62 -10.67
CA PRO A 458 16.42 14.72 -10.37
C PRO A 458 15.72 15.92 -11.02
N ASP A 459 16.45 16.98 -11.35
CA ASP A 459 15.91 18.17 -12.01
C ASP A 459 15.42 17.87 -13.44
N ASP A 460 15.94 16.82 -14.07
CA ASP A 460 15.64 16.41 -15.45
C ASP A 460 14.57 15.31 -15.53
N TRP A 461 14.00 14.90 -14.39
CA TRP A 461 12.90 13.92 -14.38
C TRP A 461 11.62 14.53 -14.96
N THR A 462 10.93 13.76 -15.80
CA THR A 462 9.71 14.21 -16.49
C THR A 462 8.50 13.39 -16.09
N VAL A 463 7.31 13.99 -16.21
CA VAL A 463 6.03 13.30 -16.02
C VAL A 463 5.13 13.61 -17.20
N ASP A 464 4.62 12.55 -17.82
CA ASP A 464 3.82 12.64 -19.03
C ASP A 464 2.54 11.79 -18.89
N LEU A 465 1.46 12.24 -19.52
CA LEU A 465 0.24 11.46 -19.63
C LEU A 465 0.51 10.23 -20.51
N ALA A 466 0.39 9.04 -19.92
CA ALA A 466 0.57 7.78 -20.62
C ALA A 466 -0.72 7.31 -21.31
N TRP A 467 -1.85 7.35 -20.59
CA TRP A 467 -3.14 6.92 -21.12
C TRP A 467 -4.33 7.61 -20.46
N ASP A 468 -5.36 7.98 -21.22
CA ASP A 468 -6.67 8.36 -20.69
C ASP A 468 -7.62 7.16 -20.83
N ALA A 469 -8.05 6.57 -19.71
CA ALA A 469 -8.96 5.43 -19.73
C ALA A 469 -10.33 5.76 -20.34
N TYR A 470 -10.67 7.04 -20.43
CA TYR A 470 -11.93 7.57 -20.93
C TYR A 470 -11.77 8.22 -22.30
N SER A 471 -11.09 7.55 -23.22
CA SER A 471 -10.71 8.10 -24.53
C SER A 471 -11.70 7.84 -25.68
N PHE A 472 -12.91 7.31 -25.43
CA PHE A 472 -13.89 7.12 -26.51
C PHE A 472 -14.62 8.42 -26.84
N PRO A 473 -15.10 8.59 -28.10
CA PRO A 473 -15.82 9.80 -28.50
C PRO A 473 -17.09 10.12 -27.69
N THR A 474 -17.67 9.13 -27.01
CA THR A 474 -18.87 9.29 -26.16
C THR A 474 -18.55 9.64 -24.71
N ASP A 475 -17.28 9.62 -24.33
CA ASP A 475 -16.87 9.86 -22.95
C ASP A 475 -16.99 11.34 -22.58
N SER A 476 -17.35 11.59 -21.33
CA SER A 476 -17.45 12.92 -20.75
C SER A 476 -16.76 12.98 -19.40
N ALA A 477 -16.42 14.17 -18.94
CA ALA A 477 -15.84 14.39 -17.62
C ALA A 477 -16.66 13.74 -16.50
N ALA A 478 -17.99 13.83 -16.55
CA ALA A 478 -18.87 13.30 -15.51
C ALA A 478 -18.85 11.76 -15.38
N ARG A 479 -18.42 11.04 -16.42
CA ARG A 479 -18.34 9.56 -16.42
C ARG A 479 -16.98 9.04 -15.91
N SER A 480 -16.01 9.91 -15.67
CA SER A 480 -14.69 9.53 -15.17
C SER A 480 -14.79 8.68 -13.89
N GLN A 481 -13.93 7.68 -13.79
CA GLN A 481 -13.73 6.91 -12.57
C GLN A 481 -12.24 6.83 -12.25
N PRO A 482 -11.88 6.79 -10.95
CA PRO A 482 -10.48 6.79 -10.54
C PRO A 482 -9.79 5.48 -10.88
N ILE A 483 -8.47 5.53 -11.01
CA ILE A 483 -7.60 4.33 -10.97
C ILE A 483 -7.10 4.21 -9.53
N GLN A 484 -7.80 3.41 -8.71
CA GLN A 484 -7.43 3.16 -7.31
C GLN A 484 -6.62 1.87 -7.14
N THR A 485 -6.98 0.83 -7.88
CA THR A 485 -6.26 -0.46 -7.87
C THR A 485 -4.84 -0.28 -8.40
N THR A 486 -3.87 -0.92 -7.76
CA THR A 486 -2.47 -0.92 -8.20
C THR A 486 -2.36 -1.44 -9.65
N PRO A 487 -1.81 -0.64 -10.58
CA PRO A 487 -1.51 -1.12 -11.93
C PRO A 487 -0.55 -2.31 -11.90
N ILE A 488 -0.69 -3.25 -12.81
CA ILE A 488 0.33 -4.28 -13.06
C ILE A 488 1.19 -3.81 -14.20
N VAL A 489 2.51 -3.84 -13.99
CA VAL A 489 3.49 -3.62 -15.05
C VAL A 489 4.22 -4.92 -15.32
N SER A 490 4.25 -5.33 -16.58
CA SER A 490 4.93 -6.54 -17.06
C SER A 490 5.63 -6.27 -18.39
N THR A 491 6.17 -7.31 -19.02
CA THR A 491 6.85 -7.21 -20.30
C THR A 491 6.29 -8.21 -21.30
N ASP A 492 6.16 -7.81 -22.54
CA ASP A 492 5.88 -8.73 -23.65
C ASP A 492 7.13 -9.57 -24.01
N PRO A 493 7.02 -10.57 -24.91
CA PRO A 493 8.16 -11.38 -25.35
C PRO A 493 9.31 -10.60 -26.01
N LEU A 494 9.04 -9.37 -26.48
CA LEU A 494 10.02 -8.47 -27.10
C LEU A 494 10.67 -7.50 -26.09
N GLY A 495 10.20 -7.48 -24.84
CA GLY A 495 10.67 -6.59 -23.77
C GLY A 495 9.93 -5.25 -23.66
N ASN A 496 8.90 -5.02 -24.48
CA ASN A 496 8.04 -3.84 -24.39
C ASN A 496 7.22 -3.90 -23.09
N LYS A 497 6.99 -2.74 -22.46
CA LYS A 497 6.28 -2.68 -21.18
C LYS A 497 4.78 -2.79 -21.42
N VAL A 498 4.13 -3.73 -20.75
CA VAL A 498 2.68 -3.94 -20.78
C VAL A 498 2.10 -3.51 -19.43
N ILE A 499 1.13 -2.60 -19.46
CA ILE A 499 0.49 -2.07 -18.25
C ILE A 499 -0.96 -2.52 -18.27
N LEU A 500 -1.40 -3.16 -17.17
CA LEU A 500 -2.80 -3.48 -16.93
C LEU A 500 -3.32 -2.65 -15.75
N PHE A 501 -4.49 -2.08 -15.90
CA PHE A 501 -5.13 -1.32 -14.82
C PHE A 501 -6.64 -1.33 -14.98
N SER A 502 -7.34 -1.06 -13.88
CA SER A 502 -8.79 -0.87 -13.85
C SER A 502 -9.18 0.49 -13.34
N THR A 503 -10.29 1.00 -13.84
CA THR A 503 -10.97 2.18 -13.29
C THR A 503 -12.14 1.75 -12.40
N GLY A 504 -12.54 2.60 -11.46
CA GLY A 504 -13.69 2.37 -10.59
C GLY A 504 -13.37 2.59 -9.12
N ASP A 505 -14.33 3.21 -8.42
CA ASP A 505 -14.30 3.31 -6.96
C ASP A 505 -14.61 1.94 -6.32
N GLN A 506 -13.70 1.48 -5.45
CA GLN A 506 -13.80 0.20 -4.75
C GLN A 506 -14.76 0.23 -3.55
N GLU A 507 -15.14 1.42 -3.07
CA GLU A 507 -15.92 1.56 -1.84
C GLU A 507 -17.43 1.62 -2.09
N ALA A 508 -17.88 2.41 -3.07
CA ALA A 508 -19.29 2.66 -3.27
C ALA A 508 -19.89 1.86 -4.44
N PHE A 509 -20.40 0.64 -4.18
CA PHE A 509 -21.10 -0.21 -5.18
C PHE A 509 -22.49 0.32 -5.56
N THR A 510 -22.52 1.42 -6.30
CA THR A 510 -23.75 2.06 -6.79
C THR A 510 -24.14 1.56 -8.17
N ALA A 511 -25.40 1.13 -8.32
CA ALA A 511 -25.97 0.80 -9.63
C ALA A 511 -26.35 2.08 -10.36
N SER A 512 -25.70 2.35 -11.50
CA SER A 512 -26.04 3.50 -12.34
C SER A 512 -25.56 3.27 -13.77
N GLY A 513 -26.41 3.64 -14.75
CA GLY A 513 -26.01 3.67 -16.16
C GLY A 513 -25.08 4.84 -16.52
N ALA A 514 -24.84 5.75 -15.58
CA ALA A 514 -23.83 6.81 -15.71
C ALA A 514 -22.43 6.36 -15.24
N ILE A 515 -22.35 5.23 -14.51
CA ILE A 515 -21.08 4.67 -14.05
C ILE A 515 -20.62 3.64 -15.06
N GLU A 516 -19.55 3.99 -15.76
CA GLU A 516 -18.84 3.13 -16.68
C GLU A 516 -17.42 2.95 -16.17
N THR A 517 -17.04 1.71 -15.89
CA THR A 517 -15.67 1.36 -15.49
C THR A 517 -15.02 0.52 -16.57
N ARG A 518 -13.69 0.41 -16.54
CA ARG A 518 -12.93 -0.27 -17.60
C ARG A 518 -11.74 -1.00 -17.03
N VAL A 519 -11.40 -2.12 -17.67
CA VAL A 519 -10.07 -2.74 -17.54
C VAL A 519 -9.35 -2.56 -18.87
N TRP A 520 -8.12 -2.06 -18.80
CA TRP A 520 -7.27 -1.82 -19.95
C TRP A 520 -6.03 -2.68 -19.89
N SER A 521 -5.58 -3.12 -21.07
CA SER A 521 -4.19 -3.52 -21.30
C SER A 521 -3.61 -2.61 -22.37
N ILE A 522 -2.47 -2.00 -22.07
CA ILE A 522 -1.75 -1.09 -22.98
C ILE A 522 -0.28 -1.50 -23.05
N THR A 523 0.38 -1.22 -24.18
CA THR A 523 1.81 -1.49 -24.37
C THR A 523 2.55 -0.21 -24.75
N GLU A 524 3.66 0.06 -24.07
CA GLU A 524 4.66 1.04 -24.46
C GLU A 524 5.53 0.45 -25.58
N LYS A 525 5.36 0.94 -26.82
CA LYS A 525 6.08 0.45 -27.99
C LYS A 525 6.96 1.56 -28.59
N PRO A 526 8.10 1.23 -29.19
CA PRO A 526 8.84 2.16 -30.05
C PRO A 526 7.95 2.62 -31.22
N HIS A 527 7.83 3.94 -31.36
CA HIS A 527 7.18 4.60 -32.48
C HIS A 527 8.11 5.71 -32.96
N ASP A 528 8.66 5.53 -34.15
CA ASP A 528 9.65 6.42 -34.76
C ASP A 528 10.93 6.51 -33.90
N THR A 529 11.17 7.67 -33.28
CA THR A 529 12.29 7.94 -32.38
C THR A 529 11.86 8.06 -30.91
N SER A 530 10.59 7.77 -30.58
CA SER A 530 10.07 7.87 -29.21
C SER A 530 9.32 6.62 -28.77
N LEU A 531 9.16 6.44 -27.46
CA LEU A 531 8.27 5.42 -26.90
C LEU A 531 6.86 5.99 -26.81
N ARG A 532 5.83 5.23 -27.23
CA ARG A 532 4.43 5.64 -27.14
C ARG A 532 3.54 4.48 -26.70
N PHE A 533 2.43 4.80 -26.04
CA PHE A 533 1.43 3.83 -25.59
C PHE A 533 0.40 3.56 -26.68
N SER A 534 0.14 2.29 -26.91
CA SER A 534 -0.97 1.79 -27.73
C SER A 534 -1.79 0.79 -26.91
N GLU A 535 -3.10 0.78 -27.11
CA GLU A 535 -3.97 -0.21 -26.51
C GLU A 535 -3.73 -1.60 -27.10
N ASN A 536 -3.82 -2.61 -26.24
CA ASN A 536 -3.93 -4.00 -26.66
C ASN A 536 -5.41 -4.39 -26.71
N TRP A 537 -6.15 -4.10 -25.64
CA TRP A 537 -7.58 -4.35 -25.52
C TRP A 537 -8.18 -3.56 -24.35
N VAL A 538 -9.52 -3.49 -24.33
CA VAL A 538 -10.33 -2.88 -23.27
C VAL A 538 -11.57 -3.71 -22.98
N VAL A 539 -11.90 -3.86 -21.70
CA VAL A 539 -13.17 -4.43 -21.24
C VAL A 539 -14.00 -3.32 -20.60
N PRO A 540 -15.03 -2.79 -21.29
CA PRO A 540 -15.93 -1.82 -20.71
C PRO A 540 -17.02 -2.50 -19.87
N PHE A 541 -17.29 -1.94 -18.70
CA PHE A 541 -18.35 -2.34 -17.79
C PHE A 541 -19.40 -1.25 -17.67
N THR A 542 -20.67 -1.64 -17.60
CA THR A 542 -21.81 -0.71 -17.56
C THR A 542 -22.75 -1.05 -16.42
N GLY A 543 -23.62 -0.10 -16.05
CA GLY A 543 -24.59 -0.32 -14.98
C GLY A 543 -23.96 -0.41 -13.60
N GLY A 544 -22.81 0.24 -13.39
CA GLY A 544 -22.09 0.24 -12.11
C GLY A 544 -21.25 -1.01 -11.83
N GLU A 545 -21.13 -1.93 -12.79
CA GLU A 545 -20.17 -3.02 -12.70
C GLU A 545 -18.75 -2.49 -12.65
N ARG A 546 -17.93 -3.07 -11.77
CA ARG A 546 -16.56 -2.64 -11.52
C ARG A 546 -15.70 -3.76 -10.97
N VAL A 547 -14.38 -3.61 -11.13
CA VAL A 547 -13.40 -4.47 -10.46
C VAL A 547 -13.48 -4.26 -8.95
N THR A 548 -13.32 -5.32 -8.17
CA THR A 548 -13.51 -5.33 -6.70
C THR A 548 -12.22 -5.57 -5.89
N GLY A 549 -11.06 -5.59 -6.55
CA GLY A 549 -9.77 -5.80 -5.92
C GLY A 549 -8.61 -5.78 -6.91
N PRO A 550 -7.37 -6.03 -6.45
CA PRO A 550 -6.19 -6.02 -7.32
C PRO A 550 -6.27 -7.12 -8.38
N ILE A 551 -5.71 -6.81 -9.55
CA ILE A 551 -5.52 -7.78 -10.63
C ILE A 551 -4.34 -8.70 -10.26
N SER A 552 -4.41 -9.98 -10.61
CA SER A 552 -3.30 -10.94 -10.49
C SER A 552 -2.85 -11.40 -11.87
N LEU A 553 -1.58 -11.20 -12.23
CA LEU A 553 -1.01 -11.68 -13.49
C LEU A 553 -0.22 -12.98 -13.27
N PHE A 554 -0.59 -14.06 -13.95
CA PHE A 554 0.09 -15.34 -13.85
C PHE A 554 0.07 -16.10 -15.18
N ASN A 555 1.22 -16.59 -15.64
CA ASN A 555 1.36 -17.40 -16.86
C ASN A 555 0.71 -16.77 -18.13
N GLY A 556 0.79 -15.43 -18.26
CA GLY A 556 0.18 -14.69 -19.38
C GLY A 556 -1.33 -14.40 -19.22
N CYS A 557 -1.92 -14.78 -18.08
CA CYS A 557 -3.32 -14.51 -17.76
C CYS A 557 -3.45 -13.45 -16.68
N ALA A 558 -4.27 -12.44 -16.95
CA ALA A 558 -4.74 -11.48 -15.96
C ALA A 558 -6.05 -11.97 -15.34
N TYR A 559 -6.02 -12.26 -14.04
CA TYR A 559 -7.17 -12.65 -13.24
C TYR A 559 -7.65 -11.48 -12.40
N PHE A 560 -8.95 -11.23 -12.38
CA PHE A 560 -9.56 -10.20 -11.54
C PHE A 560 -11.02 -10.56 -11.24
N ALA A 561 -11.63 -9.91 -10.26
CA ALA A 561 -13.04 -10.08 -9.94
C ALA A 561 -13.82 -8.80 -10.27
N THR A 562 -15.08 -8.94 -10.68
CA THR A 562 -16.01 -7.82 -10.84
C THR A 562 -17.28 -8.05 -10.03
N PHE A 563 -17.95 -6.96 -9.69
CA PHE A 563 -19.26 -6.99 -9.07
C PHE A 563 -20.20 -5.98 -9.73
N ARG A 564 -21.39 -6.46 -10.10
CA ARG A 564 -22.46 -5.64 -10.66
C ARG A 564 -23.65 -5.55 -9.70
N PRO A 565 -23.94 -4.36 -9.15
CA PRO A 565 -25.15 -4.14 -8.38
C PRO A 565 -26.39 -4.10 -9.30
N VAL A 566 -27.54 -4.61 -8.84
CA VAL A 566 -28.74 -4.76 -9.69
C VAL A 566 -29.70 -3.57 -9.60
N ALA A 567 -29.79 -2.85 -8.47
CA ALA A 567 -30.64 -1.67 -8.34
C ALA A 567 -30.03 -0.60 -7.42
N PRO A 568 -30.31 0.71 -7.66
CA PRO A 568 -29.92 1.77 -6.75
C PRO A 568 -30.76 1.69 -5.46
N GLY A 569 -30.11 1.74 -4.29
CA GLY A 569 -30.80 1.90 -3.00
C GLY A 569 -31.32 0.63 -2.32
N THR A 570 -31.19 -0.56 -2.92
CA THR A 570 -31.23 -1.83 -2.18
C THR A 570 -29.86 -2.10 -1.56
N TYR A 571 -29.80 -2.83 -0.45
CA TYR A 571 -28.53 -3.29 0.15
C TYR A 571 -27.71 -3.98 -0.94
N ALA A 572 -26.70 -3.29 -1.49
CA ALA A 572 -25.99 -3.71 -2.70
C ALA A 572 -25.38 -5.13 -2.55
N CYS A 573 -25.14 -5.55 -1.31
CA CYS A 573 -24.60 -6.87 -0.95
C CYS A 573 -25.59 -8.04 -1.08
N ALA A 574 -26.89 -7.81 -1.29
CA ALA A 574 -27.90 -8.86 -1.38
C ALA A 574 -28.33 -9.20 -2.82
N ASP A 575 -28.38 -8.18 -3.70
CA ASP A 575 -29.04 -8.32 -5.01
C ASP A 575 -28.09 -8.28 -6.22
N GLY A 576 -26.76 -8.26 -6.02
CA GLY A 576 -25.80 -8.16 -7.13
C GLY A 576 -25.34 -9.48 -7.76
N ARG A 577 -24.47 -9.37 -8.77
CA ARG A 577 -23.78 -10.50 -9.42
C ARG A 577 -22.28 -10.28 -9.44
N GLY A 578 -21.53 -11.17 -8.80
CA GLY A 578 -20.07 -11.24 -8.91
C GLY A 578 -19.62 -12.09 -10.10
N ALA A 579 -18.44 -11.79 -10.65
CA ALA A 579 -17.79 -12.58 -11.69
C ALA A 579 -16.29 -12.69 -11.44
N ILE A 580 -15.69 -13.81 -11.84
CA ILE A 580 -14.24 -14.00 -11.86
C ILE A 580 -13.80 -14.01 -13.31
N TRP A 581 -12.85 -13.16 -13.65
CA TRP A 581 -12.30 -13.01 -14.99
C TRP A 581 -10.94 -13.69 -15.08
N GLY A 582 -10.63 -14.20 -16.27
CA GLY A 582 -9.30 -14.64 -16.66
C GLY A 582 -9.12 -14.34 -18.15
N VAL A 583 -8.32 -13.31 -18.44
CA VAL A 583 -8.11 -12.79 -19.79
C VAL A 583 -6.64 -12.75 -20.15
N ASP A 584 -6.31 -12.91 -21.43
CA ASP A 584 -4.94 -12.79 -21.90
C ASP A 584 -4.43 -11.36 -21.69
N TYR A 585 -3.24 -11.21 -21.11
CA TYR A 585 -2.68 -9.91 -20.78
C TYR A 585 -2.31 -9.06 -22.02
N LEU A 586 -2.11 -9.68 -23.18
CA LEU A 586 -1.60 -9.05 -24.40
C LEU A 586 -2.56 -9.18 -25.58
N LEU A 587 -3.17 -10.35 -25.77
CA LEU A 587 -3.85 -10.69 -27.02
C LEU A 587 -5.36 -10.42 -26.98
N GLY A 588 -5.81 -9.64 -27.95
CA GLY A 588 -7.21 -9.47 -28.31
C GLY A 588 -7.81 -10.66 -29.07
N ASN A 589 -9.14 -10.70 -29.12
CA ASN A 589 -9.93 -11.69 -29.85
C ASN A 589 -9.72 -11.58 -31.36
N THR A 590 -9.68 -12.70 -32.07
CA THR A 590 -9.49 -12.74 -33.53
C THR A 590 -10.55 -11.94 -34.28
N ASP A 591 -11.80 -12.00 -33.82
CA ASP A 591 -12.94 -11.31 -34.46
C ASP A 591 -13.16 -9.88 -33.92
N SER A 592 -12.61 -9.59 -32.74
CA SER A 592 -12.71 -8.28 -32.10
C SER A 592 -11.41 -7.99 -31.32
N PRO A 593 -10.35 -7.54 -32.01
CA PRO A 593 -9.03 -7.38 -31.40
C PRO A 593 -9.02 -6.39 -30.22
N ALA A 594 -9.98 -5.46 -30.19
CA ALA A 594 -10.14 -4.53 -29.08
C ALA A 594 -10.66 -5.17 -27.78
N TYR A 595 -11.09 -6.44 -27.81
CA TYR A 595 -11.62 -7.17 -26.65
C TYR A 595 -10.77 -8.42 -26.37
N PRO A 596 -10.44 -8.77 -25.12
CA PRO A 596 -9.43 -9.78 -24.84
C PRO A 596 -9.83 -11.23 -25.14
N ASN A 597 -8.82 -12.08 -25.34
CA ASN A 597 -9.00 -13.54 -25.32
C ASN A 597 -9.27 -14.07 -23.90
N GLY A 598 -10.10 -15.10 -23.82
CA GLY A 598 -10.32 -15.84 -22.58
C GLY A 598 -9.16 -16.76 -22.27
N CYS A 599 -8.81 -16.85 -21.00
CA CYS A 599 -7.77 -17.76 -20.52
C CYS A 599 -8.13 -18.44 -19.19
N LEU A 600 -9.34 -18.21 -18.67
CA LEU A 600 -9.88 -18.90 -17.51
C LEU A 600 -10.31 -20.31 -17.91
N VAL A 601 -9.71 -21.34 -17.30
CA VAL A 601 -10.09 -22.74 -17.54
C VAL A 601 -10.98 -23.21 -16.39
N VAL A 602 -12.29 -23.21 -16.62
CA VAL A 602 -13.30 -23.66 -15.64
C VAL A 602 -13.48 -25.19 -15.72
N ASP A 603 -13.62 -25.71 -16.94
CA ASP A 603 -13.65 -27.14 -17.23
C ASP A 603 -12.43 -27.52 -18.09
N PRO A 604 -11.57 -28.46 -17.63
CA PRO A 604 -10.42 -28.94 -18.41
C PRO A 604 -10.78 -29.50 -19.80
N ALA A 605 -12.03 -29.91 -20.02
CA ALA A 605 -12.52 -30.41 -21.31
C ALA A 605 -13.09 -29.31 -22.23
N ALA A 606 -13.30 -28.10 -21.72
CA ALA A 606 -13.87 -26.98 -22.45
C ALA A 606 -12.76 -25.97 -22.89
N PRO A 607 -13.01 -25.17 -23.96
CA PRO A 607 -12.12 -24.07 -24.29
C PRO A 607 -12.08 -23.03 -23.15
N PRO A 608 -10.98 -22.26 -23.02
CA PRO A 608 -10.88 -21.22 -22.01
C PRO A 608 -12.00 -20.17 -22.16
N GLU A 609 -12.60 -19.80 -21.04
CA GLU A 609 -13.61 -18.76 -20.93
C GLU A 609 -12.97 -17.44 -20.51
N ARG A 610 -13.72 -16.34 -20.67
CA ARG A 610 -13.27 -15.00 -20.22
C ARG A 610 -13.63 -14.72 -18.78
N PHE A 611 -14.80 -15.23 -18.35
CA PHE A 611 -15.28 -15.03 -17.00
C PHE A 611 -16.24 -16.15 -16.57
N GLU A 612 -16.29 -16.40 -15.27
CA GLU A 612 -17.22 -17.29 -14.59
C GLU A 612 -18.13 -16.45 -13.67
N LEU A 613 -19.44 -16.49 -13.91
CA LEU A 613 -20.41 -15.85 -13.02
C LEU A 613 -20.51 -16.61 -11.70
N GLN A 614 -20.49 -15.88 -10.59
CA GLN A 614 -20.74 -16.43 -9.27
C GLN A 614 -22.25 -16.54 -9.01
N SER A 615 -22.60 -17.28 -7.95
CA SER A 615 -23.98 -17.38 -7.52
C SER A 615 -24.57 -15.99 -7.21
N PRO A 616 -25.86 -15.75 -7.48
CA PRO A 616 -26.50 -14.47 -7.18
C PRO A 616 -26.27 -14.06 -5.71
N GLY A 617 -26.02 -12.78 -5.46
CA GLY A 617 -25.72 -12.25 -4.12
C GLY A 617 -24.29 -12.54 -3.61
N THR A 618 -23.42 -13.14 -4.44
CA THR A 618 -22.01 -13.37 -4.08
C THR A 618 -21.14 -12.21 -4.54
N ILE A 619 -20.39 -11.61 -3.60
CA ILE A 619 -19.31 -10.66 -3.89
C ILE A 619 -17.97 -11.40 -3.78
N VAL A 620 -17.09 -11.18 -4.74
CA VAL A 620 -15.71 -11.67 -4.71
C VAL A 620 -14.79 -10.47 -4.43
N PHE A 621 -14.03 -10.50 -3.34
CA PHE A 621 -13.21 -9.35 -2.89
C PHE A 621 -11.80 -9.33 -3.50
N GLY A 622 -11.71 -9.50 -4.81
CA GLY A 622 -10.44 -9.67 -5.52
C GLY A 622 -9.96 -11.12 -5.58
N VAL A 623 -8.82 -11.32 -6.25
CA VAL A 623 -8.26 -12.64 -6.51
C VAL A 623 -6.74 -12.61 -6.31
N ALA A 624 -6.19 -13.72 -5.81
CA ALA A 624 -4.76 -13.88 -5.62
C ALA A 624 -4.31 -15.24 -6.17
N VAL A 625 -3.12 -15.28 -6.79
CA VAL A 625 -2.51 -16.55 -7.18
C VAL A 625 -1.57 -17.01 -6.09
N THR A 626 -1.78 -18.22 -5.59
CA THR A 626 -0.94 -18.83 -4.56
C THR A 626 -0.30 -20.11 -5.08
N GLN A 627 0.91 -20.38 -4.61
CA GLN A 627 1.60 -21.65 -4.86
C GLN A 627 1.49 -22.52 -3.60
N LYS A 628 1.00 -23.74 -3.77
CA LYS A 628 1.01 -24.75 -2.71
C LYS A 628 2.45 -25.22 -2.47
N PRO A 629 2.93 -25.24 -1.20
CA PRO A 629 4.26 -25.74 -0.89
C PRO A 629 4.47 -27.16 -1.38
N THR A 630 5.68 -27.46 -1.87
CA THR A 630 6.09 -28.82 -2.23
C THR A 630 6.40 -29.60 -0.98
N CYS A 631 5.70 -30.71 -0.73
CA CYS A 631 6.04 -31.62 0.35
C CYS A 631 7.13 -32.56 -0.14
N VAL A 632 8.26 -32.60 0.57
CA VAL A 632 9.34 -33.54 0.34
C VAL A 632 9.38 -34.56 1.46
N GLU A 633 9.39 -35.84 1.10
CA GLU A 633 9.65 -36.92 2.03
C GLU A 633 11.12 -37.28 1.92
N THR A 634 11.88 -37.01 2.97
CA THR A 634 13.29 -37.36 3.06
C THR A 634 13.48 -38.69 3.77
N ALA A 635 14.53 -39.42 3.40
CA ALA A 635 14.99 -40.59 4.14
C ALA A 635 16.48 -40.46 4.40
N GLU A 636 16.87 -40.79 5.61
CA GLU A 636 18.27 -40.88 6.00
C GLU A 636 18.75 -42.32 5.81
N TYR A 637 19.91 -42.47 5.19
CA TYR A 637 20.65 -43.72 5.19
C TYR A 637 22.09 -43.45 5.54
N THR A 638 22.70 -44.36 6.28
CA THR A 638 24.11 -44.25 6.67
C THR A 638 24.95 -44.96 5.62
N ASP A 639 25.78 -44.20 4.91
CA ASP A 639 26.80 -44.73 4.01
C ASP A 639 28.10 -44.96 4.78
N ASP A 640 28.74 -46.11 4.58
CA ASP A 640 29.95 -46.49 5.32
C ASP A 640 31.17 -45.61 5.01
N TYR A 641 31.18 -44.87 3.89
CA TYR A 641 32.25 -43.98 3.47
C TYR A 641 31.93 -42.49 3.66
N PHE A 642 30.67 -42.09 3.49
CA PHE A 642 30.25 -40.69 3.50
C PHE A 642 29.37 -40.30 4.70
N GLY A 643 29.09 -41.23 5.62
CA GLY A 643 28.29 -40.98 6.82
C GLY A 643 26.78 -40.89 6.54
N PRO A 644 25.98 -40.32 7.46
CA PRO A 644 24.53 -40.18 7.26
C PRO A 644 24.22 -39.22 6.11
N GLN A 645 23.50 -39.72 5.11
CA GLN A 645 23.07 -38.99 3.92
C GLN A 645 21.54 -38.91 3.90
N THR A 646 21.01 -37.72 3.62
CA THR A 646 19.57 -37.46 3.48
C THR A 646 19.21 -37.40 2.00
N ILE A 647 18.36 -38.30 1.51
CA ILE A 647 17.84 -38.26 0.14
C ILE A 647 16.34 -37.96 0.13
N VAL A 648 15.90 -37.25 -0.90
CA VAL A 648 14.47 -37.00 -1.16
C VAL A 648 13.89 -38.24 -1.87
N ARG A 649 12.97 -38.96 -1.21
CA ARG A 649 12.30 -40.14 -1.77
C ARG A 649 11.11 -39.78 -2.65
N HIS A 650 10.34 -38.79 -2.22
CA HIS A 650 9.15 -38.35 -2.91
C HIS A 650 9.04 -36.83 -2.79
N SER A 651 8.70 -36.17 -3.89
CA SER A 651 8.39 -34.74 -3.90
C SER A 651 7.08 -34.53 -4.62
N THR A 652 6.13 -33.83 -4.01
CA THR A 652 4.95 -33.39 -4.76
C THR A 652 5.34 -32.21 -5.65
N PRO A 653 4.94 -32.21 -6.94
CA PRO A 653 5.15 -31.07 -7.81
C PRO A 653 4.34 -29.87 -7.30
N PRO A 654 4.83 -28.63 -7.50
CA PRO A 654 4.10 -27.44 -7.10
C PRO A 654 2.76 -27.35 -7.84
N GLU A 655 1.73 -26.97 -7.10
CA GLU A 655 0.39 -26.71 -7.60
C GLU A 655 0.11 -25.20 -7.42
N TYR A 656 -0.37 -24.54 -8.47
CA TYR A 656 -0.77 -23.14 -8.42
C TYR A 656 -2.29 -23.07 -8.34
N GLN A 657 -2.81 -22.19 -7.49
CA GLN A 657 -4.24 -22.03 -7.29
C GLN A 657 -4.60 -20.55 -7.26
N LEU A 658 -5.70 -20.20 -7.95
CA LEU A 658 -6.38 -18.93 -7.76
C LEU A 658 -7.21 -19.04 -6.49
N VAL A 659 -6.93 -18.16 -5.53
CA VAL A 659 -7.62 -18.06 -4.24
C VAL A 659 -8.43 -16.78 -4.28
N PHE A 660 -9.69 -16.88 -3.86
CA PHE A 660 -10.56 -15.73 -3.76
C PHE A 660 -11.54 -15.90 -2.61
N HIS A 661 -11.89 -14.77 -2.03
CA HIS A 661 -12.79 -14.70 -0.90
C HIS A 661 -14.17 -14.29 -1.37
N THR A 662 -15.17 -15.09 -1.02
CA THR A 662 -16.56 -14.82 -1.31
C THR A 662 -17.29 -14.39 -0.05
N GLY A 663 -17.98 -13.27 -0.13
CA GLY A 663 -19.01 -12.88 0.83
C GLY A 663 -20.41 -13.17 0.25
N ALA A 664 -21.31 -13.64 1.10
CA ALA A 664 -22.75 -13.59 0.85
C ALA A 664 -23.38 -12.70 1.92
N ALA A 665 -24.54 -12.11 1.64
CA ALA A 665 -25.39 -11.56 2.69
C ALA A 665 -25.75 -12.70 3.66
N GLY A 666 -25.12 -12.73 4.84
CA GLY A 666 -25.61 -13.50 5.97
C GLY A 666 -26.80 -12.75 6.61
N ASP A 667 -27.76 -13.49 7.15
CA ASP A 667 -28.73 -12.93 8.07
C ASP A 667 -28.01 -12.18 9.19
N ALA A 668 -28.65 -11.14 9.71
CA ALA A 668 -28.13 -10.17 10.67
C ALA A 668 -27.69 -10.78 12.02
N ASP A 669 -26.64 -11.60 12.01
CA ASP A 669 -25.92 -11.99 13.20
C ASP A 669 -24.68 -11.10 13.28
N ALA A 670 -24.71 -10.16 14.22
CA ALA A 670 -23.67 -9.15 14.48
C ALA A 670 -22.31 -9.75 14.89
N GLN A 671 -22.13 -11.08 14.78
CA GLN A 671 -21.00 -11.85 15.29
C GLN A 671 -20.53 -12.97 14.33
N GLY A 672 -21.06 -13.08 13.10
CA GLY A 672 -20.89 -14.32 12.30
C GLY A 672 -20.71 -14.21 10.79
N GLY A 673 -20.26 -13.07 10.24
CA GLY A 673 -19.93 -12.96 8.82
C GLY A 673 -18.70 -13.79 8.45
N ALA A 674 -18.86 -15.08 8.15
CA ALA A 674 -17.76 -15.94 7.74
C ALA A 674 -17.41 -15.70 6.26
N THR A 675 -16.27 -15.07 5.99
CA THR A 675 -15.69 -14.98 4.64
C THR A 675 -15.33 -16.39 4.17
N ARG A 676 -15.97 -16.87 3.10
CA ARG A 676 -15.68 -18.21 2.56
C ARG A 676 -14.51 -18.10 1.59
N THR A 677 -13.48 -18.89 1.80
CA THR A 677 -12.35 -18.98 0.88
C THR A 677 -12.62 -20.07 -0.15
N SER A 678 -12.57 -19.69 -1.42
CA SER A 678 -12.69 -20.60 -2.55
C SER A 678 -11.38 -20.65 -3.30
N THR A 679 -11.04 -21.83 -3.83
CA THR A 679 -9.82 -22.02 -4.62
C THR A 679 -10.11 -22.70 -5.95
N ARG A 680 -9.33 -22.35 -6.97
CA ARG A 680 -9.37 -22.94 -8.31
C ARG A 680 -7.96 -23.29 -8.72
N THR A 681 -7.71 -24.55 -9.08
CA THR A 681 -6.40 -24.97 -9.58
C THR A 681 -6.10 -24.30 -10.92
N LEU A 682 -4.92 -23.69 -11.04
CA LEU A 682 -4.42 -23.08 -12.25
C LEU A 682 -3.52 -24.04 -13.02
N GLN A 683 -3.43 -23.83 -14.34
CA GLN A 683 -2.48 -24.55 -15.16
C GLN A 683 -1.05 -24.23 -14.73
N ARG A 684 -0.17 -25.24 -14.78
CA ARG A 684 1.26 -25.02 -14.49
C ARG A 684 1.86 -24.07 -15.53
N PRO A 685 2.78 -23.18 -15.12
CA PRO A 685 3.47 -22.30 -16.04
C PRO A 685 4.12 -23.10 -17.17
N ARG A 686 3.99 -22.61 -18.41
CA ARG A 686 4.75 -23.19 -19.52
C ARG A 686 6.21 -22.83 -19.31
N LYS A 687 7.07 -23.82 -19.04
CA LYS A 687 8.52 -23.62 -18.99
C LYS A 687 9.00 -23.28 -20.40
N VAL A 688 9.34 -22.02 -20.65
CA VAL A 688 10.02 -21.60 -21.87
C VAL A 688 11.49 -21.40 -21.52
N VAL A 689 12.36 -22.21 -22.09
CA VAL A 689 13.82 -21.98 -22.02
C VAL A 689 14.12 -20.91 -23.06
N LYS A 690 14.43 -19.69 -22.61
CA LYS A 690 14.94 -18.62 -23.47
C LYS A 690 16.46 -18.66 -23.44
N ILE A 691 17.09 -18.93 -24.58
CA ILE A 691 18.53 -18.75 -24.74
C ILE A 691 18.74 -17.26 -25.01
N ASP A 692 19.21 -16.54 -23.99
CA ASP A 692 19.35 -15.08 -24.05
C ASP A 692 20.65 -14.65 -24.76
N SER A 693 21.68 -15.50 -24.72
CA SER A 693 22.90 -15.37 -25.52
C SER A 693 23.59 -16.72 -25.70
N TRP A 694 24.41 -16.82 -26.75
CA TRP A 694 25.33 -17.92 -26.99
C TRP A 694 26.73 -17.34 -27.05
N ALA A 695 27.56 -17.62 -26.05
CA ALA A 695 28.99 -17.38 -26.14
C ALA A 695 29.63 -18.59 -26.82
N THR A 696 30.19 -18.39 -28.01
CA THR A 696 31.06 -19.40 -28.62
C THR A 696 32.41 -19.34 -27.92
N LEU A 697 32.64 -20.23 -26.95
CA LEU A 697 33.99 -20.60 -26.56
C LEU A 697 34.59 -21.42 -27.70
N ILE A 698 35.42 -20.77 -28.51
CA ILE A 698 36.40 -21.48 -29.34
C ILE A 698 37.59 -21.69 -28.41
N GLU A 699 37.75 -22.92 -27.92
CA GLU A 699 38.98 -23.39 -27.28
C GLU A 699 40.09 -23.61 -28.32
#